data_AF-A0A952A6X2-F1
#
_entry.id   AF-A0A952A6X2-F1
#
_cell.length_a   1.000
_cell.length_b   1.000
_cell.length_c   1.000
_cell.angle_alpha   90.00
_cell.angle_beta   90.00
_cell.angle_gamma   90.00
#
_symmetry.space_group_name_H-M   'P 1'
#
loop_
_entity.id
_entity.type
_entity.pdbx_description
1 polymer ?
#
loop_
_entity_poly.entity_id
_entity_poly.type
_entity_poly.pdbx_seq_one_letter_code
_entity_poly.pdbx_strand_id
1 'polypeptide(L)'
;MDDKTPPAVQPLPTRRKRQLPKLPQISRRKLLIGIGAGAGLAIGYAVWPRRVPLNLAVREDETLINAWLKIGTDGRVVVAVPQAEMGQGVYTSLPQLLAHELGADWTMVSVEPAPLHPAYANRAIAEGMAAEAPGFLQGFVRWAATTVIERYSLQLTGGSTSVAAYWEPLRTAGAAARALLCAAGAKRLGVDVDACDTVNGFVVAPGGKKIAFKDLLADIDPDDAPDEPEWRADGKGPFLGRPMPRLDTPAKVDGSAQFGADIRLPGMIYAAVRGAPHGAEELTSAQLPKDARTGGVIGVVTGPRWYAVTADTWWAARQALDLIDADFEPGETMADSLAIEEALDAALHGDDGTIFASKGDIDDGLGAGKRIEADYSVPFLAHACMEPMTATARFEDGKAEVWVPTQSATLVVWRVADALGIAERDVTVFPTLLGGGFGRKAEVDSAVQAALIARDAGRPVQLIWHREEDMARDMYRPPAKARLRGTVNADKKIGAFDIKIAAPNLGESFMSRNIPALASGGDSAAMLEGATKLPYAVPAFRAAHVDVPTPVPLGYWRSVGHSYTAFFCESFVDELAHAAGIDPFEFRLRMMQDGSREAEVLKTAASRAGFSAVSEDHVGRGIAVHKSFGSIVAEVVEVEAPSIEQVTVKRVTCVIDCGRIV
;
A
#
# COMPACT_ATOMS: atom_id res chain seq x y z
N MET A 1 49.89 -36.59 -78.17
CA MET A 1 49.93 -37.67 -77.17
C MET A 1 48.66 -37.52 -76.36
N ASP A 2 47.64 -38.25 -76.83
CA ASP A 2 46.39 -38.77 -76.22
C ASP A 2 45.60 -37.85 -75.27
N ASP A 3 44.42 -37.29 -75.57
CA ASP A 3 43.17 -37.67 -76.27
C ASP A 3 41.99 -37.91 -75.28
N LYS A 4 40.85 -37.34 -75.67
CA LYS A 4 39.45 -37.51 -75.21
C LYS A 4 38.89 -36.71 -74.02
N THR A 5 38.19 -35.65 -74.40
CA THR A 5 37.13 -34.92 -73.68
C THR A 5 35.91 -35.80 -73.38
N PRO A 6 35.33 -35.78 -72.16
CA PRO A 6 33.99 -36.33 -71.87
C PRO A 6 32.88 -35.26 -71.80
N PRO A 7 31.59 -35.65 -71.96
CA PRO A 7 30.49 -34.77 -72.37
C PRO A 7 29.72 -34.08 -71.23
N ALA A 8 28.93 -33.07 -71.60
CA ALA A 8 28.15 -32.18 -70.74
C ALA A 8 27.05 -32.87 -69.92
N VAL A 9 26.88 -32.40 -68.68
CA VAL A 9 25.97 -32.88 -67.64
C VAL A 9 24.55 -32.33 -67.84
N GLN A 10 23.54 -33.22 -67.79
CA GLN A 10 22.12 -32.86 -67.80
C GLN A 10 21.62 -32.38 -66.41
N PRO A 11 20.71 -31.39 -66.35
CA PRO A 11 20.20 -30.85 -65.09
C PRO A 11 19.14 -31.74 -64.41
N LEU A 12 19.20 -31.79 -63.07
CA LEU A 12 18.33 -32.54 -62.18
C LEU A 12 16.88 -31.99 -62.14
N PRO A 13 15.85 -32.86 -61.93
CA PRO A 13 14.44 -32.46 -61.94
C PRO A 13 14.00 -31.74 -60.64
N THR A 14 13.18 -30.71 -60.82
CA THR A 14 12.61 -29.83 -59.78
C THR A 14 11.62 -30.52 -58.84
N ARG A 15 11.80 -30.33 -57.51
CA ARG A 15 10.90 -30.77 -56.43
C ARG A 15 9.48 -30.19 -56.57
N ARG A 16 8.46 -31.06 -56.56
CA ARG A 16 7.04 -30.69 -56.43
C ARG A 16 6.77 -30.09 -55.03
N LYS A 17 6.20 -28.88 -54.98
CA LYS A 17 5.69 -28.25 -53.74
C LYS A 17 4.43 -28.97 -53.24
N ARG A 18 4.45 -29.42 -51.98
CA ARG A 18 3.32 -30.00 -51.25
C ARG A 18 2.40 -28.84 -50.81
N GLN A 19 1.16 -28.77 -51.27
CA GLN A 19 0.18 -27.77 -50.82
C GLN A 19 -0.31 -28.14 -49.41
N LEU A 20 -0.14 -27.22 -48.45
CA LEU A 20 -0.77 -27.29 -47.13
C LEU A 20 -2.27 -26.94 -47.26
N PRO A 21 -3.16 -27.58 -46.47
CA PRO A 21 -4.59 -27.27 -46.50
C PRO A 21 -4.86 -25.83 -46.04
N LYS A 22 -5.74 -25.12 -46.75
CA LYS A 22 -6.16 -23.76 -46.40
C LYS A 22 -6.90 -23.79 -45.05
N LEU A 23 -6.41 -23.04 -44.06
CA LEU A 23 -7.11 -22.77 -42.82
C LEU A 23 -8.48 -22.11 -43.12
N PRO A 24 -9.54 -22.43 -42.37
CA PRO A 24 -10.86 -21.85 -42.58
C PRO A 24 -10.81 -20.32 -42.41
N GLN A 25 -11.29 -19.58 -43.43
CA GLN A 25 -11.39 -18.12 -43.36
C GLN A 25 -12.43 -17.71 -42.31
N ILE A 26 -11.97 -17.20 -41.18
CA ILE A 26 -12.83 -16.58 -40.17
C ILE A 26 -13.28 -15.22 -40.73
N SER A 27 -14.58 -15.05 -40.93
CA SER A 27 -15.13 -13.77 -41.40
C SER A 27 -15.07 -12.72 -40.28
N ARG A 28 -14.85 -11.46 -40.64
CA ARG A 28 -14.87 -10.31 -39.69
C ARG A 28 -16.13 -10.29 -38.82
N ARG A 29 -17.26 -10.78 -39.33
CA ARG A 29 -18.53 -10.92 -38.61
C ARG A 29 -18.49 -11.99 -37.52
N LYS A 30 -17.86 -13.15 -37.75
CA LYS A 30 -17.66 -14.20 -36.72
C LYS A 30 -16.66 -13.76 -35.66
N LEU A 31 -15.65 -12.98 -36.04
CA LEU A 31 -14.70 -12.37 -35.11
C LEU A 31 -15.40 -11.34 -34.20
N LEU A 32 -16.21 -10.44 -34.77
CA LEU A 32 -16.97 -9.45 -34.01
C LEU A 32 -18.05 -10.08 -33.10
N ILE A 33 -18.72 -11.15 -33.56
CA ILE A 33 -19.68 -11.90 -32.74
C ILE A 33 -18.95 -12.68 -31.63
N GLY A 34 -17.78 -13.26 -31.90
CA GLY A 34 -16.95 -13.94 -30.90
C GLY A 34 -16.40 -12.99 -29.83
N ILE A 35 -15.96 -11.80 -30.24
CA ILE A 35 -15.54 -10.72 -29.33
C ILE A 35 -16.74 -10.21 -28.52
N GLY A 36 -17.89 -9.98 -29.17
CA GLY A 36 -19.12 -9.53 -28.49
C GLY A 36 -19.70 -10.55 -27.52
N ALA A 37 -19.66 -11.84 -27.85
CA ALA A 37 -20.11 -12.91 -26.96
C ALA A 37 -19.12 -13.15 -25.81
N GLY A 38 -17.80 -13.09 -26.06
CA GLY A 38 -16.79 -13.18 -25.01
C GLY A 38 -16.82 -11.98 -24.06
N ALA A 39 -16.93 -10.77 -24.58
CA ALA A 39 -17.11 -9.55 -23.78
C ALA A 39 -18.46 -9.55 -23.05
N GLY A 40 -19.54 -10.00 -23.70
CA GLY A 40 -20.86 -10.13 -23.09
C GLY A 40 -20.90 -11.20 -21.99
N LEU A 41 -20.16 -12.31 -22.14
CA LEU A 41 -20.01 -13.33 -21.09
C LEU A 41 -19.10 -12.85 -19.96
N ALA A 42 -18.05 -12.08 -20.25
CA ALA A 42 -17.19 -11.48 -19.24
C ALA A 42 -17.93 -10.40 -18.42
N ILE A 43 -18.71 -9.55 -19.09
CA ILE A 43 -19.61 -8.57 -18.47
C ILE A 43 -20.71 -9.31 -17.72
N GLY A 44 -21.36 -10.31 -18.32
CA GLY A 44 -22.39 -11.14 -17.68
C GLY A 44 -21.89 -11.88 -16.45
N TYR A 45 -20.67 -12.41 -16.50
CA TYR A 45 -19.96 -12.97 -15.37
C TYR A 45 -19.64 -11.89 -14.34
N ALA A 46 -19.24 -10.68 -14.75
CA ALA A 46 -18.94 -9.54 -13.87
C ALA A 46 -20.16 -8.96 -13.15
N VAL A 47 -21.34 -8.93 -13.78
CA VAL A 47 -22.58 -8.39 -13.20
C VAL A 47 -23.49 -9.46 -12.59
N TRP A 48 -23.08 -10.74 -12.60
CA TRP A 48 -23.86 -11.82 -12.00
C TRP A 48 -23.92 -11.65 -10.47
N PRO A 49 -25.11 -11.51 -9.87
CA PRO A 49 -25.25 -11.33 -8.43
C PRO A 49 -24.67 -12.53 -7.68
N ARG A 50 -23.75 -12.29 -6.76
CA ARG A 50 -23.26 -13.30 -5.81
C ARG A 50 -23.55 -12.83 -4.40
N ARG A 51 -24.36 -13.61 -3.68
CA ARG A 51 -24.48 -13.45 -2.23
C ARG A 51 -23.36 -14.24 -1.58
N VAL A 52 -22.38 -13.54 -1.04
CA VAL A 52 -21.38 -14.13 -0.15
C VAL A 52 -21.94 -14.01 1.26
N PRO A 53 -22.10 -15.12 2.01
CA PRO A 53 -22.57 -15.04 3.38
C PRO A 53 -21.53 -14.32 4.25
N LEU A 54 -22.01 -13.55 5.22
CA LEU A 54 -21.12 -12.94 6.22
C LEU A 54 -20.37 -14.04 6.97
N ASN A 55 -19.07 -13.81 7.17
CA ASN A 55 -18.15 -14.75 7.81
C ASN A 55 -17.44 -14.13 9.02
N LEU A 56 -17.98 -13.03 9.56
CA LEU A 56 -17.52 -12.47 10.83
C LEU A 56 -17.84 -13.48 11.95
N ALA A 57 -16.84 -13.78 12.78
CA ALA A 57 -17.02 -14.72 13.87
C ALA A 57 -17.93 -14.13 14.95
N VAL A 58 -18.98 -14.88 15.31
CA VAL A 58 -19.98 -14.50 16.31
C VAL A 58 -19.91 -15.49 17.47
N ARG A 59 -19.71 -14.99 18.68
CA ARG A 59 -19.76 -15.80 19.90
C ARG A 59 -21.19 -16.06 20.33
N GLU A 60 -21.40 -17.06 21.20
CA GLU A 60 -22.72 -17.39 21.74
C GLU A 60 -23.39 -16.22 22.47
N ASP A 61 -22.58 -15.31 23.04
CA ASP A 61 -23.02 -14.12 23.76
C ASP A 61 -23.07 -12.85 22.89
N GLU A 62 -22.94 -12.98 21.56
CA GLU A 62 -22.92 -11.87 20.61
C GLU A 62 -24.07 -11.97 19.60
N THR A 63 -24.62 -10.84 19.19
CA THR A 63 -25.59 -10.73 18.08
C THR A 63 -24.95 -9.97 16.94
N LEU A 64 -24.89 -10.60 15.75
CA LEU A 64 -24.43 -9.95 14.52
C LEU A 64 -25.49 -8.97 14.05
N ILE A 65 -25.13 -7.69 13.93
CA ILE A 65 -26.05 -6.64 13.47
C ILE A 65 -25.90 -6.42 11.97
N ASN A 66 -24.67 -6.37 11.48
CA ASN A 66 -24.34 -6.31 10.06
C ASN A 66 -22.88 -6.72 9.85
N ALA A 67 -22.35 -6.56 8.64
CA ALA A 67 -20.96 -6.92 8.33
C ALA A 67 -19.92 -6.22 9.22
N TRP A 68 -20.21 -5.05 9.79
CA TRP A 68 -19.24 -4.23 10.50
C TRP A 68 -19.37 -4.30 12.03
N LEU A 69 -20.51 -4.79 12.51
CA LEU A 69 -20.93 -4.61 13.90
C LEU A 69 -21.56 -5.87 14.45
N LYS A 70 -21.13 -6.24 15.65
CA LYS A 70 -21.83 -7.13 16.56
C LYS A 70 -21.96 -6.51 17.95
N ILE A 71 -23.01 -6.85 18.66
CA ILE A 71 -23.27 -6.37 20.02
C ILE A 71 -23.36 -7.56 20.97
N GLY A 72 -22.58 -7.50 22.06
CA GLY A 72 -22.61 -8.51 23.11
C GLY A 72 -23.83 -8.36 24.02
N THR A 73 -24.26 -9.46 24.62
CA THR A 73 -25.27 -9.47 25.69
C THR A 73 -24.81 -8.72 26.95
N ASP A 74 -23.52 -8.42 27.07
CA ASP A 74 -22.94 -7.52 28.07
C ASP A 74 -22.99 -6.03 27.69
N GLY A 75 -23.39 -5.71 26.46
CA GLY A 75 -23.48 -4.37 25.90
C GLY A 75 -22.22 -3.90 25.16
N ARG A 76 -21.19 -4.73 25.02
CA ARG A 76 -20.01 -4.37 24.20
C ARG A 76 -20.38 -4.25 22.73
N VAL A 77 -19.83 -3.24 22.07
CA VAL A 77 -20.00 -2.94 20.65
C VAL A 77 -18.69 -3.30 19.97
N VAL A 78 -18.66 -4.41 19.23
CA VAL A 78 -17.44 -4.88 18.56
C VAL A 78 -17.48 -4.49 17.09
N VAL A 79 -16.49 -3.73 16.65
CA VAL A 79 -16.37 -3.25 15.26
C VAL A 79 -15.32 -4.06 14.51
N ALA A 80 -15.72 -4.63 13.37
CA ALA A 80 -14.82 -5.32 12.46
C ALA A 80 -14.03 -4.29 11.63
N VAL A 81 -12.70 -4.38 11.65
CA VAL A 81 -11.80 -3.45 10.93
C VAL A 81 -10.93 -4.20 9.92
N PRO A 82 -11.03 -3.90 8.61
CA PRO A 82 -10.28 -4.58 7.56
C PRO A 82 -8.92 -3.95 7.26
N GLN A 83 -8.46 -3.03 8.09
CA GLN A 83 -7.20 -2.30 7.91
C GLN A 83 -6.20 -2.70 8.99
N ALA A 84 -4.94 -2.88 8.60
CA ALA A 84 -3.88 -3.26 9.51
C ALA A 84 -3.48 -2.10 10.42
N GLU A 85 -3.53 -2.30 11.75
CA GLU A 85 -3.04 -1.31 12.72
C GLU A 85 -1.53 -1.46 12.94
N MET A 86 -0.78 -0.43 12.57
CA MET A 86 0.69 -0.37 12.66
C MET A 86 1.18 0.90 13.38
N GLY A 87 0.31 1.57 14.15
CA GLY A 87 0.60 2.79 14.91
C GLY A 87 -0.18 4.02 14.44
N GLN A 88 -0.86 3.97 13.30
CA GLN A 88 -1.55 5.09 12.67
C GLN A 88 -2.98 5.35 13.20
N GLY A 89 -3.59 4.43 13.95
CA GLY A 89 -4.86 4.68 14.64
C GLY A 89 -6.12 4.29 13.89
N VAL A 90 -6.04 3.41 12.88
CA VAL A 90 -7.23 2.90 12.16
C VAL A 90 -8.12 2.06 13.06
N TYR A 91 -7.56 1.39 14.07
CA TYR A 91 -8.33 0.67 15.10
C TYR A 91 -9.08 1.60 16.07
N THR A 92 -8.91 2.91 15.92
CA THR A 92 -9.65 3.92 16.68
C THR A 92 -10.54 4.74 15.75
N SER A 93 -9.97 5.31 14.68
CA SER A 93 -10.72 6.21 13.78
C SER A 93 -11.86 5.51 13.06
N LEU A 94 -11.69 4.24 12.65
CA LEU A 94 -12.75 3.50 11.97
C LEU A 94 -13.92 3.14 12.93
N PRO A 95 -13.68 2.54 14.12
CA PRO A 95 -14.74 2.38 15.11
C PRO A 95 -15.40 3.70 15.54
N GLN A 96 -14.66 4.81 15.55
CA GLN A 96 -15.18 6.14 15.88
C GLN A 96 -16.28 6.60 14.92
N LEU A 97 -16.14 6.33 13.61
CA LEU A 97 -17.16 6.62 12.60
C LEU A 97 -18.46 5.87 12.90
N LEU A 98 -18.36 4.55 13.13
CA LEU A 98 -19.51 3.70 13.39
C LEU A 98 -20.17 4.05 14.73
N ALA A 99 -19.36 4.18 15.79
CA ALA A 99 -19.83 4.50 17.13
C ALA A 99 -20.52 5.87 17.18
N HIS A 100 -20.06 6.83 16.36
CA HIS A 100 -20.68 8.15 16.25
C HIS A 100 -22.11 8.04 15.73
N GLU A 101 -22.30 7.33 14.62
CA GLU A 101 -23.62 7.13 14.03
C GLU A 101 -24.53 6.31 14.93
N LEU A 102 -23.99 5.25 15.52
CA LEU A 102 -24.70 4.35 16.41
C LEU A 102 -25.09 5.03 17.74
N GLY A 103 -24.39 6.07 18.19
CA GLY A 103 -24.56 6.63 19.52
C GLY A 103 -24.10 5.66 20.62
N ALA A 104 -23.05 4.89 20.35
CA ALA A 104 -22.49 3.93 21.30
C ALA A 104 -21.79 4.61 22.48
N ASP A 105 -21.66 3.90 23.60
CA ASP A 105 -20.75 4.29 24.67
C ASP A 105 -19.32 3.92 24.27
N TRP A 106 -18.43 4.90 24.16
CA TRP A 106 -17.04 4.68 23.73
C TRP A 106 -16.30 3.69 24.64
N THR A 107 -16.61 3.66 25.94
CA THR A 107 -15.95 2.72 26.86
C THR A 107 -16.37 1.26 26.66
N MET A 108 -17.45 1.04 25.90
CA MET A 108 -17.95 -0.28 25.53
C MET A 108 -17.59 -0.67 24.09
N VAL A 109 -16.89 0.20 23.34
CA VAL A 109 -16.45 -0.10 21.98
C VAL A 109 -15.15 -0.91 22.00
N SER A 110 -15.11 -1.99 21.23
CA SER A 110 -13.90 -2.77 20.95
C SER A 110 -13.75 -3.03 19.46
N VAL A 111 -12.57 -3.50 19.07
CA VAL A 111 -12.20 -3.74 17.67
C VAL A 111 -11.72 -5.16 17.49
N GLU A 112 -12.06 -5.76 16.36
CA GLU A 112 -11.47 -7.01 15.89
C GLU A 112 -11.10 -6.92 14.40
N PRO A 113 -10.07 -7.65 13.94
CA PRO A 113 -9.75 -7.72 12.52
C PRO A 113 -10.94 -8.28 11.73
N ALA A 114 -11.30 -7.64 10.63
CA ALA A 114 -12.33 -8.15 9.74
C ALA A 114 -11.81 -9.38 8.95
N PRO A 115 -12.62 -10.41 8.72
CA PRO A 115 -12.27 -11.53 7.86
C PRO A 115 -12.25 -11.08 6.38
N LEU A 116 -11.76 -11.93 5.48
CA LEU A 116 -11.85 -11.68 4.04
C LEU A 116 -13.31 -11.77 3.58
N HIS A 117 -13.83 -10.65 3.08
CA HIS A 117 -15.18 -10.57 2.54
C HIS A 117 -15.31 -9.37 1.58
N PRO A 118 -16.15 -9.43 0.53
CA PRO A 118 -16.34 -8.31 -0.40
C PRO A 118 -16.80 -7.01 0.26
N ALA A 119 -17.55 -7.10 1.36
CA ALA A 119 -18.02 -5.93 2.12
C ALA A 119 -16.88 -5.05 2.64
N TYR A 120 -15.68 -5.62 2.79
CA TYR A 120 -14.52 -4.95 3.32
C TYR A 120 -13.46 -4.62 2.26
N ALA A 121 -13.79 -4.80 0.98
CA ALA A 121 -12.84 -4.51 -0.09
C ALA A 121 -12.50 -3.00 -0.12
N ASN A 122 -11.22 -2.67 -0.34
CA ASN A 122 -10.77 -1.29 -0.30
C ASN A 122 -11.13 -0.53 -1.59
N ARG A 123 -12.35 -0.01 -1.66
CA ARG A 123 -12.92 0.65 -2.85
C ARG A 123 -12.21 1.96 -3.23
N ALA A 124 -11.56 2.64 -2.29
CA ALA A 124 -10.85 3.89 -2.59
C ALA A 124 -9.65 3.70 -3.53
N ILE A 125 -9.08 2.49 -3.60
CA ILE A 125 -8.05 2.14 -4.59
C ILE A 125 -8.62 2.28 -6.02
N ALA A 126 -9.88 1.87 -6.23
CA ALA A 126 -10.55 2.03 -7.52
C ALA A 126 -10.79 3.50 -7.87
N GLU A 127 -11.08 4.34 -6.86
CA GLU A 127 -11.28 5.77 -7.06
C GLU A 127 -9.98 6.50 -7.43
N GLY A 128 -8.86 6.13 -6.82
CA GLY A 128 -7.53 6.64 -7.19
C GLY A 128 -7.18 6.33 -8.65
N MET A 129 -7.34 5.07 -9.06
CA MET A 129 -7.15 4.65 -10.46
C MET A 129 -8.08 5.40 -11.43
N ALA A 130 -9.33 5.62 -11.03
CA ALA A 130 -10.28 6.36 -11.84
C ALA A 130 -9.97 7.86 -11.92
N ALA A 131 -9.42 8.47 -10.86
CA ALA A 131 -9.07 9.89 -10.84
C ALA A 131 -7.91 10.23 -11.78
N GLU A 132 -7.05 9.27 -12.08
CA GLU A 132 -5.95 9.40 -13.04
C GLU A 132 -6.39 9.14 -14.49
N ALA A 133 -7.54 8.50 -14.70
CA ALA A 133 -8.07 8.24 -16.03
C ALA A 133 -8.60 9.52 -16.72
N PRO A 134 -8.55 9.58 -18.07
CA PRO A 134 -9.20 10.66 -18.83
C PRO A 134 -10.69 10.77 -18.47
N GLY A 135 -11.20 12.00 -18.37
CA GLY A 135 -12.57 12.31 -17.88
C GLY A 135 -13.69 11.44 -18.47
N PHE A 136 -13.62 11.11 -19.76
CA PHE A 136 -14.64 10.30 -20.46
C PHE A 136 -14.58 8.80 -20.12
N LEU A 137 -13.47 8.31 -19.55
CA LEU A 137 -13.25 6.92 -19.15
C LEU A 137 -13.36 6.70 -17.63
N GLN A 138 -13.35 7.75 -16.82
CA GLN A 138 -13.32 7.64 -15.36
C GLN A 138 -14.44 6.76 -14.80
N GLY A 139 -15.67 6.90 -15.30
CA GLY A 139 -16.80 6.08 -14.87
C GLY A 139 -16.63 4.59 -15.18
N PHE A 140 -16.08 4.27 -16.35
CA PHE A 140 -15.80 2.88 -16.76
C PHE A 140 -14.62 2.28 -15.99
N VAL A 141 -13.52 3.03 -15.83
CA VAL A 141 -12.34 2.60 -15.06
C VAL A 141 -12.71 2.38 -13.61
N ARG A 142 -13.50 3.29 -13.00
CA ARG A 142 -14.05 3.11 -11.66
C ARG A 142 -14.86 1.83 -11.57
N TRP A 143 -15.83 1.65 -12.46
CA TRP A 143 -16.67 0.45 -12.46
C TRP A 143 -15.85 -0.84 -12.60
N ALA A 144 -14.90 -0.89 -13.54
CA ALA A 144 -14.05 -2.06 -13.77
C ALA A 144 -13.15 -2.36 -12.56
N ALA A 145 -12.48 -1.33 -12.01
CA ALA A 145 -11.60 -1.47 -10.85
C ALA A 145 -12.38 -1.85 -9.58
N THR A 146 -13.52 -1.21 -9.31
CA THR A 146 -14.39 -1.58 -8.18
C THR A 146 -14.89 -3.00 -8.33
N THR A 147 -15.33 -3.39 -9.53
CA THR A 147 -15.80 -4.76 -9.79
C THR A 147 -14.70 -5.79 -9.53
N VAL A 148 -13.46 -5.54 -9.95
CA VAL A 148 -12.32 -6.42 -9.64
C VAL A 148 -12.04 -6.43 -8.13
N ILE A 149 -11.91 -5.27 -7.49
CA ILE A 149 -11.60 -5.14 -6.06
C ILE A 149 -12.63 -5.87 -5.17
N GLU A 150 -13.92 -5.71 -5.47
CA GLU A 150 -15.00 -6.38 -4.73
C GLU A 150 -15.04 -7.87 -5.03
N ARG A 151 -14.92 -8.24 -6.31
CA ARG A 151 -14.97 -9.64 -6.75
C ARG A 151 -13.86 -10.48 -6.15
N TYR A 152 -12.71 -9.87 -5.94
CA TYR A 152 -11.52 -10.51 -5.38
C TYR A 152 -11.33 -10.20 -3.89
N SER A 153 -12.28 -9.49 -3.26
CA SER A 153 -12.24 -9.12 -1.84
C SER A 153 -10.89 -8.52 -1.43
N LEU A 154 -10.35 -7.59 -2.23
CA LEU A 154 -9.00 -7.06 -2.03
C LEU A 154 -8.96 -6.20 -0.75
N GLN A 155 -8.50 -6.81 0.33
CA GLN A 155 -8.23 -6.19 1.62
C GLN A 155 -6.76 -5.83 1.71
N LEU A 156 -6.44 -4.61 1.26
CA LEU A 156 -5.11 -4.04 1.29
C LEU A 156 -5.13 -2.74 2.09
N THR A 157 -4.14 -2.57 2.97
CA THR A 157 -3.85 -1.34 3.70
C THR A 157 -2.70 -0.61 3.01
N GLY A 158 -3.00 0.47 2.28
CA GLY A 158 -2.04 1.24 1.49
C GLY A 158 -2.66 2.49 0.86
N GLY A 159 -1.84 3.33 0.23
CA GLY A 159 -2.29 4.54 -0.48
C GLY A 159 -2.99 5.60 0.38
N SER A 160 -2.81 5.56 1.71
CA SER A 160 -3.47 6.45 2.67
C SER A 160 -5.00 6.44 2.59
N THR A 161 -5.58 5.31 2.20
CA THR A 161 -7.01 5.20 1.86
C THR A 161 -7.92 4.86 3.04
N SER A 162 -7.41 4.37 4.18
CA SER A 162 -8.23 3.73 5.22
C SER A 162 -9.46 4.55 5.65
N VAL A 163 -9.28 5.79 6.09
CA VAL A 163 -10.42 6.62 6.54
C VAL A 163 -11.32 6.99 5.37
N ALA A 164 -10.77 7.37 4.22
CA ALA A 164 -11.55 7.75 3.03
C ALA A 164 -12.39 6.59 2.49
N ALA A 165 -11.82 5.38 2.41
CA ALA A 165 -12.47 4.18 1.90
C ALA A 165 -13.64 3.71 2.76
N TYR A 166 -13.51 3.86 4.08
CA TYR A 166 -14.49 3.34 5.03
C TYR A 166 -15.34 4.43 5.69
N TRP A 167 -15.20 5.70 5.25
CA TRP A 167 -16.02 6.82 5.70
C TRP A 167 -17.51 6.54 5.54
N GLU A 168 -17.96 6.26 4.31
CA GLU A 168 -19.37 5.99 4.04
C GLU A 168 -19.82 4.62 4.58
N PRO A 169 -19.10 3.50 4.33
CA PRO A 169 -19.54 2.18 4.79
C PRO A 169 -19.77 2.09 6.31
N LEU A 170 -18.85 2.62 7.12
CA LEU A 170 -18.97 2.54 8.59
C LEU A 170 -20.04 3.48 9.14
N ARG A 171 -20.20 4.67 8.53
CA ARG A 171 -21.28 5.58 8.91
C ARG A 171 -22.64 4.96 8.57
N THR A 172 -22.81 4.43 7.37
CA THR A 172 -24.02 3.71 6.95
C THR A 172 -24.30 2.53 7.88
N ALA A 173 -23.29 1.71 8.22
CA ALA A 173 -23.46 0.58 9.12
C ALA A 173 -23.91 0.99 10.52
N GLY A 174 -23.33 2.07 11.08
CA GLY A 174 -23.73 2.60 12.39
C GLY A 174 -25.13 3.22 12.37
N ALA A 175 -25.49 3.91 11.30
CA ALA A 175 -26.80 4.53 11.14
C ALA A 175 -27.92 3.50 10.93
N ALA A 176 -27.66 2.44 10.15
CA ALA A 176 -28.58 1.30 9.99
C ALA A 176 -28.81 0.59 11.33
N ALA A 177 -27.74 0.34 12.09
CA ALA A 177 -27.84 -0.25 13.42
C ALA A 177 -28.63 0.64 14.39
N ARG A 178 -28.45 1.97 14.34
CA ARG A 178 -29.25 2.93 15.09
C ARG A 178 -30.74 2.79 14.75
N ALA A 179 -31.09 2.74 13.46
CA ALA A 179 -32.48 2.62 13.03
C ALA A 179 -33.15 1.34 13.55
N LEU A 180 -32.47 0.19 13.46
CA LEU A 180 -32.94 -1.08 14.01
C LEU A 180 -33.21 -1.00 15.52
N LEU A 181 -32.26 -0.45 16.27
CA LEU A 181 -32.38 -0.29 17.72
C LEU A 181 -33.51 0.67 18.09
N CYS A 182 -33.63 1.81 17.40
CA CYS A 182 -34.74 2.75 17.60
C CYS A 182 -36.10 2.12 17.31
N ALA A 183 -36.22 1.31 16.24
CA ALA A 183 -37.45 0.61 15.90
C ALA A 183 -37.84 -0.41 16.99
N ALA A 184 -36.89 -1.22 17.45
CA ALA A 184 -37.11 -2.17 18.55
C ALA A 184 -37.47 -1.45 19.86
N GLY A 185 -36.76 -0.37 20.18
CA GLY A 185 -37.02 0.45 21.36
C GLY A 185 -38.39 1.12 21.33
N ALA A 186 -38.78 1.69 20.17
CA ALA A 186 -40.09 2.30 19.96
C ALA A 186 -41.22 1.30 20.19
N LYS A 187 -41.08 0.09 19.63
CA LYS A 187 -42.01 -1.02 19.81
C LYS A 187 -42.15 -1.42 21.29
N ARG A 188 -41.03 -1.57 22.02
CA ARG A 188 -41.03 -1.89 23.46
C ARG A 188 -41.66 -0.80 24.32
N LEU A 189 -41.44 0.46 23.96
CA LEU A 189 -41.88 1.61 24.75
C LEU A 189 -43.29 2.11 24.38
N GLY A 190 -43.87 1.63 23.28
CA GLY A 190 -45.15 2.07 22.75
C GLY A 190 -45.14 3.53 22.30
N VAL A 191 -44.05 3.97 21.66
CA VAL A 191 -43.84 5.34 21.16
C VAL A 191 -43.58 5.32 19.66
N ASP A 192 -43.64 6.50 19.03
CA ASP A 192 -43.24 6.67 17.64
C ASP A 192 -41.72 6.45 17.47
N VAL A 193 -41.28 5.84 16.37
CA VAL A 193 -39.86 5.60 16.07
C VAL A 193 -39.11 6.91 15.86
N ASP A 194 -39.77 7.92 15.29
CA ASP A 194 -39.18 9.26 15.07
C ASP A 194 -38.97 10.01 16.40
N ALA A 195 -39.57 9.52 17.48
CA ALA A 195 -39.35 10.04 18.83
C ALA A 195 -38.16 9.36 19.55
N CYS A 196 -37.57 8.31 18.96
CA CYS A 196 -36.42 7.60 19.51
C CYS A 196 -35.09 8.09 18.90
N ASP A 197 -34.05 8.20 19.72
CA ASP A 197 -32.66 8.35 19.28
C ASP A 197 -31.76 7.43 20.11
N THR A 198 -30.47 7.38 19.82
CA THR A 198 -29.46 6.65 20.59
C THR A 198 -28.41 7.55 21.20
N VAL A 199 -28.09 7.30 22.48
CA VAL A 199 -27.05 8.02 23.22
C VAL A 199 -26.38 7.08 24.21
N ASN A 200 -25.05 7.03 24.21
CA ASN A 200 -24.22 6.28 25.16
C ASN A 200 -24.66 4.82 25.36
N GLY A 201 -24.99 4.11 24.28
CA GLY A 201 -25.38 2.69 24.36
C GLY A 201 -26.85 2.43 24.75
N PHE A 202 -27.68 3.46 24.74
CA PHE A 202 -29.12 3.37 25.01
C PHE A 202 -29.93 3.93 23.85
N VAL A 203 -31.08 3.31 23.59
CA VAL A 203 -32.19 3.98 22.91
C VAL A 203 -32.88 4.86 23.93
N VAL A 204 -33.05 6.14 23.61
CA VAL A 204 -33.72 7.15 24.43
C VAL A 204 -35.00 7.62 23.74
N ALA A 205 -36.04 7.84 24.52
CA ALA A 205 -37.35 8.29 24.06
C ALA A 205 -37.93 9.37 25.00
N PRO A 206 -39.05 10.05 24.64
CA PRO A 206 -39.62 11.12 25.45
C PRO A 206 -39.99 10.68 26.86
N GLY A 207 -39.95 11.64 27.79
CA GLY A 207 -40.21 11.38 29.22
C GLY A 207 -39.06 10.69 29.95
N GLY A 208 -37.84 10.71 29.38
CA GLY A 208 -36.63 10.15 30.00
C GLY A 208 -36.56 8.63 29.98
N LYS A 209 -37.41 7.97 29.18
CA LYS A 209 -37.39 6.52 29.01
C LYS A 209 -36.14 6.13 28.23
N LYS A 210 -35.45 5.08 28.69
CA LYS A 210 -34.26 4.53 28.02
C LYS A 210 -34.22 3.02 28.11
N ILE A 211 -33.73 2.35 27.06
CA ILE A 211 -33.47 0.90 27.03
C ILE A 211 -32.04 0.70 26.50
N ALA A 212 -31.25 -0.16 27.17
CA ALA A 212 -29.89 -0.46 26.72
C ALA A 212 -29.92 -1.28 25.42
N PHE A 213 -28.93 -1.12 24.55
CA PHE A 213 -28.86 -1.88 23.28
C PHE A 213 -28.95 -3.39 23.49
N LYS A 214 -28.24 -3.90 24.49
CA LYS A 214 -28.23 -5.33 24.85
C LYS A 214 -29.62 -5.91 25.13
N ASP A 215 -30.53 -5.10 25.67
CA ASP A 215 -31.87 -5.55 26.07
C ASP A 215 -32.85 -5.60 24.87
N LEU A 216 -32.43 -5.08 23.71
CA LEU A 216 -33.18 -5.02 22.46
C LEU A 216 -32.71 -6.05 21.43
N LEU A 217 -31.61 -6.77 21.68
CA LEU A 217 -31.01 -7.68 20.68
C LEU A 217 -31.94 -8.82 20.24
N ALA A 218 -32.83 -9.28 21.11
CA ALA A 218 -33.81 -10.32 20.77
C ALA A 218 -35.00 -9.80 19.92
N ASP A 219 -35.13 -8.48 19.79
CA ASP A 219 -36.24 -7.82 19.10
C ASP A 219 -35.86 -7.25 17.73
N ILE A 220 -34.58 -7.35 17.36
CA ILE A 220 -34.06 -6.87 16.08
C ILE A 220 -33.92 -8.04 15.09
N ASP A 221 -34.29 -7.78 13.85
CA ASP A 221 -33.90 -8.61 12.71
C ASP A 221 -32.92 -7.79 11.86
N PRO A 222 -31.67 -8.23 11.67
CA PRO A 222 -30.71 -7.57 10.79
C PRO A 222 -31.24 -7.30 9.37
N ASP A 223 -32.16 -8.15 8.87
CA ASP A 223 -32.75 -8.00 7.54
C ASP A 223 -33.77 -6.85 7.45
N ASP A 224 -34.23 -6.30 8.60
CA ASP A 224 -35.11 -5.12 8.67
C ASP A 224 -34.34 -3.78 8.59
N ALA A 225 -33.02 -3.82 8.41
CA ALA A 225 -32.21 -2.61 8.32
C ALA A 225 -32.62 -1.78 7.08
N PRO A 226 -32.73 -0.45 7.19
CA PRO A 226 -33.02 0.39 6.03
C PRO A 226 -31.86 0.36 5.02
N ASP A 227 -32.19 0.28 3.73
CA ASP A 227 -31.21 0.32 2.64
C ASP A 227 -30.42 1.64 2.61
N GLU A 228 -31.10 2.75 2.90
CA GLU A 228 -30.53 4.11 2.93
C GLU A 228 -30.78 4.76 4.30
N PRO A 229 -29.98 4.41 5.33
CA PRO A 229 -30.14 5.00 6.66
C PRO A 229 -29.70 6.47 6.69
N GLU A 230 -30.45 7.32 7.39
CA GLU A 230 -30.08 8.71 7.60
C GLU A 230 -28.85 8.80 8.52
N TRP A 231 -27.81 9.53 8.11
CA TRP A 231 -26.65 9.78 8.95
C TRP A 231 -26.89 10.93 9.93
N ARG A 232 -26.17 10.93 11.06
CA ARG A 232 -26.11 12.11 11.93
C ARG A 232 -25.54 13.30 11.16
N ALA A 233 -26.14 14.47 11.37
CA ALA A 233 -25.64 15.70 10.79
C ALA A 233 -24.22 16.02 11.30
N ASP A 234 -23.40 16.63 10.45
CA ASP A 234 -22.05 17.05 10.82
C ASP A 234 -22.07 17.96 12.07
N GLY A 235 -21.15 17.72 13.01
CA GLY A 235 -21.07 18.44 14.29
C GLY A 235 -22.12 18.04 15.32
N LYS A 236 -23.08 17.17 14.98
CA LYS A 236 -24.00 16.55 15.94
C LYS A 236 -23.51 15.15 16.30
N GLY A 237 -23.51 14.84 17.59
CA GLY A 237 -23.05 13.55 18.11
C GLY A 237 -21.70 13.65 18.85
N PRO A 238 -21.24 12.54 19.45
CA PRO A 238 -20.23 12.63 20.49
C PRO A 238 -18.78 12.58 20.00
N PHE A 239 -18.51 12.00 18.81
CA PHE A 239 -17.13 11.59 18.46
C PHE A 239 -16.47 12.25 17.23
N LEU A 240 -17.16 12.54 16.13
CA LEU A 240 -16.49 13.08 14.92
C LEU A 240 -15.78 14.41 15.18
N GLY A 241 -14.52 14.52 14.74
CA GLY A 241 -13.68 15.71 14.88
C GLY A 241 -13.16 15.94 16.29
N ARG A 242 -13.23 14.92 17.16
CA ARG A 242 -12.77 15.01 18.56
C ARG A 242 -11.67 13.99 18.83
N PRO A 243 -10.66 14.34 19.64
CA PRO A 243 -9.65 13.39 20.06
C PRO A 243 -10.28 12.35 20.99
N MET A 244 -10.29 11.09 20.56
CA MET A 244 -10.77 9.96 21.37
C MET A 244 -9.60 9.14 21.92
N PRO A 245 -9.70 8.59 23.15
CA PRO A 245 -8.73 7.62 23.65
C PRO A 245 -8.63 6.44 22.69
N ARG A 246 -7.41 6.09 22.31
CA ARG A 246 -7.15 5.00 21.36
C ARG A 246 -7.48 3.65 22.00
N LEU A 247 -8.28 2.85 21.29
CA LEU A 247 -8.75 1.53 21.76
C LEU A 247 -7.60 0.53 21.92
N ASP A 248 -6.54 0.69 21.13
CA ASP A 248 -5.36 -0.18 21.10
C ASP A 248 -4.26 0.25 22.07
N THR A 249 -4.35 1.43 22.70
CA THR A 249 -3.30 1.95 23.60
C THR A 249 -3.12 1.13 24.87
N PRO A 250 -4.16 0.75 25.65
CA PRO A 250 -3.98 0.03 26.90
C PRO A 250 -3.12 -1.24 26.73
N ALA A 251 -3.47 -2.07 25.74
CA ALA A 251 -2.77 -3.32 25.46
C ALA A 251 -1.31 -3.12 24.99
N LYS A 252 -1.03 -2.01 24.28
CA LYS A 252 0.33 -1.68 23.84
C LYS A 252 1.21 -1.18 24.98
N VAL A 253 0.63 -0.54 25.99
CA VAL A 253 1.37 0.04 27.13
C VAL A 253 1.65 -1.01 28.22
N ASP A 254 0.70 -1.92 28.47
CA ASP A 254 0.87 -2.99 29.48
C ASP A 254 1.54 -4.27 28.93
N GLY A 255 1.76 -4.35 27.61
CA GLY A 255 2.40 -5.49 26.96
C GLY A 255 1.47 -6.67 26.65
N SER A 256 0.15 -6.52 26.82
CA SER A 256 -0.83 -7.56 26.47
C SER A 256 -1.22 -7.59 24.99
N ALA A 257 -0.82 -6.58 24.21
CA ALA A 257 -1.01 -6.54 22.76
C ALA A 257 -0.26 -7.69 22.09
N GLN A 258 -0.95 -8.45 21.23
CA GLN A 258 -0.36 -9.58 20.50
C GLN A 258 0.09 -9.14 19.10
N PHE A 259 1.41 -9.20 18.87
CA PHE A 259 2.05 -9.03 17.57
C PHE A 259 2.32 -10.40 16.92
N GLY A 260 2.89 -10.41 15.71
CA GLY A 260 3.11 -11.65 14.95
C GLY A 260 4.02 -12.64 15.67
N ALA A 261 5.08 -12.12 16.31
CA ALA A 261 6.04 -12.93 17.05
C ALA A 261 5.49 -13.49 18.38
N ASP A 262 4.33 -13.01 18.87
CA ASP A 262 3.76 -13.45 20.16
C ASP A 262 2.90 -14.71 20.05
N ILE A 263 2.56 -15.12 18.81
CA ILE A 263 1.70 -16.28 18.57
C ILE A 263 2.37 -17.56 19.07
N ARG A 264 1.63 -18.35 19.86
CA ARG A 264 2.07 -19.65 20.39
C ARG A 264 1.01 -20.71 20.09
N LEU A 265 1.38 -21.73 19.32
CA LEU A 265 0.52 -22.87 19.01
C LEU A 265 1.03 -24.13 19.71
N PRO A 266 0.14 -25.08 20.08
CA PRO A 266 0.54 -26.38 20.60
C PRO A 266 1.47 -27.11 19.62
N GLY A 267 2.59 -27.65 20.12
CA GLY A 267 3.54 -28.43 19.33
C GLY A 267 4.40 -27.63 18.33
N MET A 268 4.29 -26.29 18.34
CA MET A 268 4.98 -25.38 17.42
C MET A 268 6.51 -25.48 17.52
N ILE A 269 7.19 -25.31 16.38
CA ILE A 269 8.64 -25.15 16.27
C ILE A 269 8.98 -23.78 15.70
N TYR A 270 10.27 -23.45 15.68
CA TYR A 270 10.76 -22.18 15.18
C TYR A 270 11.62 -22.37 13.95
N ALA A 271 11.58 -21.38 13.06
CA ALA A 271 12.43 -21.33 11.88
C ALA A 271 13.21 -20.01 11.83
N ALA A 272 14.48 -20.12 11.41
CA ALA A 272 15.31 -19.00 10.98
C ALA A 272 15.65 -19.21 9.50
N VAL A 273 15.65 -18.15 8.70
CA VAL A 273 15.79 -18.21 7.24
C VAL A 273 16.95 -17.36 6.74
N ARG A 274 17.53 -17.77 5.61
CA ARG A 274 18.46 -16.98 4.80
C ARG A 274 18.05 -17.05 3.31
N GLY A 275 18.00 -15.90 2.67
CA GLY A 275 17.66 -15.70 1.27
C GLY A 275 18.91 -15.58 0.38
N ALA A 276 18.70 -15.81 -0.91
CA ALA A 276 19.71 -15.72 -1.95
C ALA A 276 20.26 -14.29 -2.10
N PRO A 277 21.58 -14.10 -2.36
CA PRO A 277 22.14 -12.82 -2.78
C PRO A 277 21.31 -12.13 -3.87
N HIS A 278 21.21 -10.80 -3.84
CA HIS A 278 20.45 -10.06 -4.85
C HIS A 278 21.05 -10.30 -6.24
N GLY A 279 20.20 -10.73 -7.19
CA GLY A 279 20.60 -11.17 -8.52
C GLY A 279 20.89 -12.68 -8.68
N ALA A 280 20.95 -13.47 -7.60
CA ALA A 280 21.08 -14.93 -7.71
C ALA A 280 19.72 -15.60 -7.96
N GLU A 281 19.66 -16.66 -8.77
CA GLU A 281 18.40 -17.25 -9.28
C GLU A 281 17.88 -18.46 -8.50
N GLU A 282 18.70 -19.49 -8.29
CA GLU A 282 18.26 -20.74 -7.68
C GLU A 282 19.27 -21.25 -6.64
N LEU A 283 18.77 -21.80 -5.53
CA LEU A 283 19.56 -22.50 -4.53
C LEU A 283 19.94 -23.90 -5.04
N THR A 284 21.24 -24.18 -5.12
CA THR A 284 21.73 -25.49 -5.59
C THR A 284 22.18 -26.40 -4.44
N SER A 285 22.63 -25.82 -3.34
CA SER A 285 23.10 -26.57 -2.17
C SER A 285 22.84 -25.78 -0.88
N ALA A 286 22.33 -26.46 0.14
CA ALA A 286 22.27 -25.96 1.52
C ALA A 286 22.29 -27.17 2.46
N GLN A 287 23.47 -27.58 2.90
CA GLN A 287 23.63 -28.77 3.72
C GLN A 287 23.96 -28.40 5.17
N LEU A 288 23.16 -28.90 6.10
CA LEU A 288 23.43 -28.76 7.53
C LEU A 288 24.55 -29.72 7.95
N PRO A 289 25.64 -29.22 8.55
CA PRO A 289 26.70 -30.07 9.09
C PRO A 289 26.14 -31.08 10.11
N LYS A 290 26.70 -32.30 10.14
CA LYS A 290 26.17 -33.37 11.00
C LYS A 290 26.24 -33.03 12.48
N ASP A 291 27.29 -32.34 12.89
CA ASP A 291 27.55 -31.84 14.24
C ASP A 291 26.66 -30.64 14.62
N ALA A 292 26.09 -29.94 13.64
CA ALA A 292 25.12 -28.86 13.86
C ALA A 292 23.73 -29.36 14.28
N ARG A 293 23.46 -30.67 14.24
CA ARG A 293 22.20 -31.30 14.68
C ARG A 293 22.19 -31.55 16.19
N THR A 294 22.49 -30.51 16.97
CA THR A 294 22.47 -30.55 18.44
C THR A 294 21.52 -29.48 18.98
N GLY A 295 21.13 -29.55 20.26
CA GLY A 295 20.35 -28.49 20.90
C GLY A 295 18.93 -28.26 20.36
N GLY A 296 18.26 -29.32 19.86
CA GLY A 296 16.87 -29.24 19.39
C GLY A 296 16.72 -28.81 17.93
N VAL A 297 17.80 -28.80 17.15
CA VAL A 297 17.75 -28.61 15.68
C VAL A 297 17.09 -29.81 15.01
N ILE A 298 16.07 -29.56 14.19
CA ILE A 298 15.22 -30.57 13.57
C ILE A 298 15.69 -30.85 12.14
N GLY A 299 15.81 -29.82 11.31
CA GLY A 299 16.19 -29.99 9.92
C GLY A 299 16.29 -28.71 9.11
N VAL A 300 16.61 -28.88 7.83
CA VAL A 300 16.66 -27.80 6.83
C VAL A 300 15.47 -27.97 5.91
N VAL A 301 14.79 -26.86 5.63
CA VAL A 301 13.79 -26.74 4.56
C VAL A 301 14.32 -25.75 3.54
N THR A 302 14.17 -26.07 2.26
CA THR A 302 14.65 -25.23 1.16
C THR A 302 13.50 -24.74 0.31
N GLY A 303 13.64 -23.52 -0.21
CA GLY A 303 12.84 -23.01 -1.32
C GLY A 303 13.74 -22.59 -2.47
N PRO A 304 13.18 -22.10 -3.59
CA PRO A 304 13.97 -21.79 -4.79
C PRO A 304 15.08 -20.77 -4.54
N ARG A 305 14.84 -19.76 -3.68
CA ARG A 305 15.77 -18.64 -3.42
C ARG A 305 16.06 -18.42 -1.94
N TRP A 306 15.88 -19.45 -1.12
CA TRP A 306 16.09 -19.36 0.32
C TRP A 306 16.23 -20.74 0.94
N TYR A 307 16.82 -20.80 2.14
CA TYR A 307 16.82 -21.98 2.99
C TYR A 307 16.55 -21.58 4.43
N ALA A 308 15.93 -22.47 5.20
CA ALA A 308 15.60 -22.26 6.59
C ALA A 308 16.01 -23.46 7.43
N VAL A 309 16.43 -23.19 8.67
CA VAL A 309 16.65 -24.22 9.68
C VAL A 309 15.48 -24.19 10.65
N THR A 310 14.97 -25.37 10.99
CA THR A 310 13.90 -25.55 11.98
C THR A 310 14.47 -26.14 13.28
N ALA A 311 13.95 -25.71 14.42
CA ALA A 311 14.36 -26.19 15.73
C ALA A 311 13.29 -25.97 16.81
N ASP A 312 13.45 -26.61 17.97
CA ASP A 312 12.56 -26.43 19.13
C ASP A 312 12.67 -25.03 19.76
N THR A 313 13.74 -24.28 19.47
CA THR A 313 13.89 -22.85 19.82
C THR A 313 14.39 -22.07 18.64
N TRP A 314 13.98 -20.80 18.52
CA TRP A 314 14.48 -19.94 17.44
C TRP A 314 16.00 -19.74 17.49
N TRP A 315 16.58 -19.64 18.70
CA TRP A 315 18.02 -19.47 18.88
C TRP A 315 18.83 -20.67 18.35
N ALA A 316 18.36 -21.90 18.59
CA ALA A 316 19.00 -23.09 18.04
C ALA A 316 18.92 -23.11 16.51
N ALA A 317 17.77 -22.76 15.93
CA ALA A 317 17.61 -22.63 14.47
C ALA A 317 18.59 -21.59 13.90
N ARG A 318 18.70 -20.41 14.53
CA ARG A 318 19.59 -19.33 14.07
C ARG A 318 21.07 -19.73 14.09
N GLN A 319 21.54 -20.36 15.16
CA GLN A 319 22.94 -20.79 15.27
C GLN A 319 23.27 -21.85 14.22
N ALA A 320 22.38 -22.82 14.00
CA ALA A 320 22.58 -23.84 12.99
C ALA A 320 22.51 -23.28 11.56
N LEU A 321 21.68 -22.25 11.32
CA LEU A 321 21.61 -21.54 10.04
C LEU A 321 22.96 -20.91 9.64
N ASP A 322 23.73 -20.40 10.61
CA ASP A 322 25.07 -19.82 10.37
C ASP A 322 26.13 -20.82 9.94
N LEU A 323 25.91 -22.11 10.21
CA LEU A 323 26.86 -23.17 9.88
C LEU A 323 26.66 -23.74 8.47
N ILE A 324 25.60 -23.32 7.77
CA ILE A 324 25.30 -23.79 6.41
C ILE A 324 26.09 -22.93 5.42
N ASP A 325 26.95 -23.59 4.66
CA ASP A 325 27.51 -23.08 3.41
C ASP A 325 26.52 -23.39 2.28
N ALA A 326 26.02 -22.35 1.62
CA ALA A 326 24.95 -22.45 0.65
C ALA A 326 25.38 -21.87 -0.69
N ASP A 327 25.11 -22.61 -1.76
CA ASP A 327 25.42 -22.24 -3.12
C ASP A 327 24.15 -21.80 -3.86
N PHE A 328 24.27 -20.72 -4.62
CA PHE A 328 23.21 -20.23 -5.49
C PHE A 328 23.75 -20.04 -6.91
N GLU A 329 22.94 -20.36 -7.92
CA GLU A 329 23.25 -20.00 -9.30
C GLU A 329 23.20 -18.47 -9.47
N PRO A 330 24.21 -17.86 -10.11
CA PRO A 330 24.16 -16.45 -10.46
C PRO A 330 23.09 -16.25 -11.53
N GLY A 331 22.27 -15.21 -11.39
CA GLY A 331 21.36 -14.80 -12.45
C GLY A 331 22.04 -13.93 -13.50
N GLU A 332 21.25 -13.40 -14.43
CA GLU A 332 21.73 -12.53 -15.52
C GLU A 332 22.55 -11.33 -15.02
N THR A 333 22.13 -10.72 -13.91
CA THR A 333 22.85 -9.59 -13.31
C THR A 333 22.87 -9.71 -11.79
N MET A 334 24.07 -9.77 -11.22
CA MET A 334 24.27 -9.68 -9.77
C MET A 334 24.16 -8.24 -9.31
N ALA A 335 23.64 -8.01 -8.10
CA ALA A 335 23.56 -6.67 -7.55
C ALA A 335 24.95 -6.08 -7.27
N ASP A 336 25.23 -4.93 -7.87
CA ASP A 336 26.43 -4.14 -7.67
C ASP A 336 26.05 -2.67 -7.54
N SER A 337 26.50 -2.01 -6.46
CA SER A 337 26.08 -0.64 -6.16
C SER A 337 26.65 0.38 -7.16
N LEU A 338 27.90 0.18 -7.61
CA LEU A 338 28.54 1.09 -8.57
C LEU A 338 27.87 0.97 -9.94
N ALA A 339 27.61 -0.26 -10.40
CA ALA A 339 26.92 -0.50 -11.67
C ALA A 339 25.50 0.09 -11.69
N ILE A 340 24.75 -0.02 -10.58
CA ILE A 340 23.43 0.60 -10.46
C ILE A 340 23.54 2.13 -10.49
N GLU A 341 24.53 2.71 -9.79
CA GLU A 341 24.73 4.15 -9.77
C GLU A 341 25.10 4.70 -11.16
N GLU A 342 26.02 4.03 -11.86
CA GLU A 342 26.42 4.37 -13.23
C GLU A 342 25.25 4.26 -14.21
N ALA A 343 24.40 3.24 -14.08
CA ALA A 343 23.22 3.07 -14.91
C ALA A 343 22.20 4.21 -14.70
N LEU A 344 21.98 4.63 -13.45
CA LEU A 344 21.12 5.76 -13.13
C LEU A 344 21.67 7.07 -13.70
N ASP A 345 22.98 7.31 -13.60
CA ASP A 345 23.61 8.51 -14.17
C ASP A 345 23.52 8.51 -15.69
N ALA A 346 23.80 7.39 -16.35
CA ALA A 346 23.70 7.27 -17.80
C ALA A 346 22.26 7.56 -18.27
N ALA A 347 21.26 6.99 -17.61
CA ALA A 347 19.84 7.22 -17.92
C ALA A 347 19.43 8.69 -17.72
N LEU A 348 19.94 9.34 -16.67
CA LEU A 348 19.66 10.75 -16.37
C LEU A 348 20.19 11.69 -17.47
N HIS A 349 21.36 11.37 -18.02
CA HIS A 349 22.07 12.21 -19.00
C HIS A 349 21.75 11.88 -20.45
N GLY A 350 21.12 10.74 -20.74
CA GLY A 350 20.65 10.39 -22.08
C GLY A 350 19.43 11.20 -22.53
N ASP A 351 18.98 10.95 -23.76
CA ASP A 351 17.81 11.61 -24.36
C ASP A 351 16.51 10.82 -24.18
N ASP A 352 16.59 9.59 -23.65
CA ASP A 352 15.43 8.72 -23.42
C ASP A 352 14.53 9.24 -22.28
N GLY A 353 13.27 8.79 -22.30
CA GLY A 353 12.31 8.99 -21.21
C GLY A 353 10.87 9.01 -21.67
N THR A 354 9.98 8.48 -20.84
CA THR A 354 8.54 8.53 -21.03
C THR A 354 8.00 9.79 -20.39
N ILE A 355 7.24 10.59 -21.14
CA ILE A 355 6.61 11.82 -20.63
C ILE A 355 5.27 11.47 -19.99
N PHE A 356 5.12 11.83 -18.72
CA PHE A 356 3.90 11.58 -17.92
C PHE A 356 3.04 12.82 -17.76
N ALA A 357 3.65 14.00 -17.79
CA ALA A 357 2.93 15.26 -17.76
C ALA A 357 3.68 16.31 -18.59
N SER A 358 2.93 17.08 -19.37
CA SER A 358 3.46 18.21 -20.13
C SER A 358 2.43 19.33 -20.22
N LYS A 359 2.92 20.57 -20.28
CA LYS A 359 2.10 21.77 -20.47
C LYS A 359 2.97 22.85 -21.11
N GLY A 360 2.45 23.52 -22.14
CA GLY A 360 3.23 24.50 -22.88
C GLY A 360 4.39 23.87 -23.66
N ASP A 361 5.22 24.71 -24.27
CA ASP A 361 6.44 24.28 -24.95
C ASP A 361 7.64 24.43 -24.00
N ILE A 362 8.26 23.30 -23.66
CA ILE A 362 9.36 23.26 -22.69
C ILE A 362 10.67 23.80 -23.26
N ASP A 363 10.92 23.62 -24.54
CA ASP A 363 12.16 24.03 -25.18
C ASP A 363 12.18 25.56 -25.34
N ASP A 364 11.05 26.14 -25.77
CA ASP A 364 10.85 27.59 -25.79
C ASP A 364 10.98 28.20 -24.39
N GLY A 365 10.34 27.58 -23.39
CA GLY A 365 10.37 28.05 -22.00
C GLY A 365 11.78 28.03 -21.39
N LEU A 366 12.58 27.01 -21.70
CA LEU A 366 13.98 26.92 -21.28
C LEU A 366 14.90 27.88 -22.04
N GLY A 367 14.55 28.25 -23.27
CA GLY A 367 15.28 29.24 -24.08
C GLY A 367 14.98 30.71 -23.71
N ALA A 368 13.87 30.97 -23.02
CA ALA A 368 13.38 32.32 -22.74
C ALA A 368 14.09 33.08 -21.59
N GLY A 369 15.02 32.46 -20.87
CA GLY A 369 15.68 33.08 -19.72
C GLY A 369 16.97 32.38 -19.28
N LYS A 370 17.53 32.82 -18.14
CA LYS A 370 18.69 32.15 -17.54
C LYS A 370 18.26 30.77 -17.07
N ARG A 371 18.82 29.74 -17.71
CA ARG A 371 18.62 28.33 -17.31
C ARG A 371 19.38 28.03 -16.02
N ILE A 372 18.66 27.47 -15.05
CA ILE A 372 19.19 26.84 -13.84
C ILE A 372 19.00 25.34 -14.01
N GLU A 373 19.98 24.57 -13.55
CA GLU A 373 20.00 23.11 -13.65
C GLU A 373 20.65 22.54 -12.40
N ALA A 374 20.03 21.50 -11.84
CA ALA A 374 20.56 20.76 -10.71
C ALA A 374 20.19 19.28 -10.80
N ASP A 375 21.10 18.46 -10.27
CA ASP A 375 20.91 17.03 -10.10
C ASP A 375 20.74 16.70 -8.63
N TYR A 376 19.77 15.82 -8.34
CA TYR A 376 19.48 15.32 -7.01
C TYR A 376 19.51 13.80 -7.01
N SER A 377 19.85 13.21 -5.87
CA SER A 377 19.83 11.76 -5.72
C SER A 377 19.35 11.33 -4.34
N VAL A 378 18.74 10.15 -4.29
CA VAL A 378 18.45 9.43 -3.05
C VAL A 378 18.86 7.96 -3.21
N PRO A 379 19.41 7.34 -2.15
CA PRO A 379 19.78 5.93 -2.19
C PRO A 379 18.56 5.02 -2.02
N PHE A 380 18.79 3.71 -2.14
CA PHE A 380 17.90 2.71 -1.58
C PHE A 380 17.61 3.03 -0.11
N LEU A 381 16.36 2.80 0.32
CA LEU A 381 15.98 2.97 1.71
C LEU A 381 15.23 1.75 2.23
N ALA A 382 15.72 1.19 3.32
CA ALA A 382 15.07 0.10 4.02
C ALA A 382 13.84 0.62 4.80
N HIS A 383 12.86 -0.24 4.99
CA HIS A 383 11.71 0.00 5.86
C HIS A 383 12.11 -0.04 7.33
N ALA A 384 13.05 -0.92 7.67
CA ALA A 384 13.62 -1.07 9.02
C ALA A 384 12.53 -1.12 10.11
N CYS A 385 11.52 -1.97 9.93
CA CYS A 385 10.46 -2.18 10.91
C CYS A 385 11.05 -2.61 12.27
N MET A 386 10.42 -2.18 13.37
CA MET A 386 10.86 -2.58 14.70
C MET A 386 10.68 -4.09 14.90
N GLU A 387 9.52 -4.62 14.52
CA GLU A 387 9.28 -6.06 14.39
C GLU A 387 9.76 -6.53 13.00
N PRO A 388 10.77 -7.43 12.94
CA PRO A 388 11.20 -8.04 11.69
C PRO A 388 10.08 -8.81 10.99
N MET A 389 10.32 -9.21 9.74
CA MET A 389 9.41 -10.11 9.05
C MET A 389 9.22 -11.42 9.83
N THR A 390 7.96 -11.77 10.08
CA THR A 390 7.56 -12.97 10.82
C THR A 390 6.21 -13.47 10.33
N ALA A 391 5.97 -14.77 10.48
CA ALA A 391 4.67 -15.40 10.33
C ALA A 391 4.67 -16.73 11.10
N THR A 392 3.52 -17.09 11.66
CA THR A 392 3.27 -18.42 12.19
C THR A 392 2.29 -19.14 11.27
N ALA A 393 2.60 -20.37 10.88
CA ALA A 393 1.73 -21.16 10.00
C ALA A 393 1.53 -22.58 10.53
N ARG A 394 0.36 -23.14 10.22
CA ARG A 394 0.00 -24.55 10.40
C ARG A 394 -0.54 -25.09 9.09
N PHE A 395 -0.09 -26.28 8.70
CA PHE A 395 -0.59 -27.00 7.52
C PHE A 395 -0.98 -28.42 7.90
N GLU A 396 -2.29 -28.70 7.95
CA GLU A 396 -2.86 -29.98 8.38
C GLU A 396 -4.07 -30.30 7.51
N ASP A 397 -4.25 -31.58 7.16
CA ASP A 397 -5.40 -32.07 6.38
C ASP A 397 -5.71 -31.29 5.09
N GLY A 398 -4.66 -30.82 4.41
CA GLY A 398 -4.77 -30.05 3.17
C GLY A 398 -5.24 -28.60 3.36
N LYS A 399 -5.23 -28.09 4.59
CA LYS A 399 -5.62 -26.72 4.94
C LYS A 399 -4.46 -25.96 5.57
N ALA A 400 -4.38 -24.67 5.27
CA ALA A 400 -3.38 -23.78 5.82
C ALA A 400 -4.03 -22.73 6.73
N GLU A 401 -3.43 -22.51 7.90
CA GLU A 401 -3.74 -21.39 8.78
C GLU A 401 -2.49 -20.55 8.97
N VAL A 402 -2.61 -19.23 8.83
CA VAL A 402 -1.48 -18.30 8.86
C VAL A 402 -1.80 -17.12 9.77
N TRP A 403 -1.05 -17.00 10.87
CA TRP A 403 -1.04 -15.82 11.73
C TRP A 403 0.10 -14.90 11.29
N VAL A 404 -0.22 -13.70 10.84
CA VAL A 404 0.77 -12.83 10.20
C VAL A 404 0.48 -11.34 10.43
N PRO A 405 1.50 -10.54 10.76
CA PRO A 405 1.40 -9.09 10.73
C PRO A 405 1.44 -8.64 9.26
N THR A 406 0.28 -8.48 8.63
CA THR A 406 0.18 -8.18 7.18
C THR A 406 -0.67 -6.94 6.91
N GLN A 407 -0.28 -6.18 5.88
CA GLN A 407 -1.10 -5.14 5.27
C GLN A 407 -2.03 -5.70 4.18
N SER A 408 -1.85 -6.95 3.75
CA SER A 408 -2.57 -7.54 2.62
C SER A 408 -2.98 -8.99 2.88
N ALA A 409 -4.11 -9.18 3.57
CA ALA A 409 -4.62 -10.53 3.87
C ALA A 409 -5.00 -11.31 2.60
N THR A 410 -5.52 -10.62 1.58
CA THR A 410 -5.88 -11.24 0.29
C THR A 410 -4.67 -11.79 -0.45
N LEU A 411 -3.57 -11.02 -0.52
CA LEU A 411 -2.35 -11.49 -1.20
C LEU A 411 -1.71 -12.66 -0.45
N VAL A 412 -1.80 -12.68 0.88
CA VAL A 412 -1.35 -13.82 1.67
C VAL A 412 -2.13 -15.08 1.27
N VAL A 413 -3.46 -15.02 1.20
CA VAL A 413 -4.28 -16.17 0.76
C VAL A 413 -3.84 -16.67 -0.61
N TRP A 414 -3.74 -15.77 -1.60
CA TRP A 414 -3.39 -16.15 -2.97
C TRP A 414 -2.02 -16.79 -3.08
N ARG A 415 -1.00 -16.17 -2.48
CA ARG A 415 0.38 -16.65 -2.62
C ARG A 415 0.65 -17.89 -1.77
N VAL A 416 0.01 -18.03 -0.62
CA VAL A 416 0.07 -19.26 0.19
C VAL A 416 -0.64 -20.41 -0.51
N ALA A 417 -1.85 -20.18 -1.05
CA ALA A 417 -2.60 -21.19 -1.79
C ALA A 417 -1.81 -21.70 -3.02
N ASP A 418 -1.25 -20.78 -3.81
CA ASP A 418 -0.42 -21.11 -4.97
C ASP A 418 0.84 -21.90 -4.57
N ALA A 419 1.58 -21.43 -3.56
CA ALA A 419 2.80 -22.10 -3.10
C ALA A 419 2.56 -23.51 -2.54
N LEU A 420 1.42 -23.74 -1.89
CA LEU A 420 1.03 -25.03 -1.35
C LEU A 420 0.29 -25.92 -2.37
N GLY A 421 -0.17 -25.37 -3.50
CA GLY A 421 -0.97 -26.07 -4.49
C GLY A 421 -2.38 -26.44 -3.99
N ILE A 422 -3.00 -25.59 -3.15
CA ILE A 422 -4.35 -25.79 -2.59
C ILE A 422 -5.32 -24.70 -3.05
N ALA A 423 -6.62 -24.85 -2.75
CA ALA A 423 -7.60 -23.82 -3.07
C ALA A 423 -7.54 -22.64 -2.08
N GLU A 424 -7.82 -21.43 -2.56
CA GLU A 424 -7.85 -20.21 -1.72
C GLU A 424 -8.75 -20.35 -0.48
N ARG A 425 -9.89 -21.04 -0.62
CA ARG A 425 -10.84 -21.30 0.48
C ARG A 425 -10.28 -22.20 1.59
N ASP A 426 -9.20 -22.93 1.30
CA ASP A 426 -8.52 -23.84 2.25
C ASP A 426 -7.36 -23.12 2.95
N VAL A 427 -7.21 -21.80 2.75
CA VAL A 427 -6.29 -20.92 3.48
C VAL A 427 -7.08 -19.99 4.38
N THR A 428 -6.77 -20.00 5.69
CA THR A 428 -7.30 -19.05 6.66
C THR A 428 -6.19 -18.13 7.15
N VAL A 429 -6.41 -16.81 7.08
CA VAL A 429 -5.45 -15.80 7.54
C VAL A 429 -5.98 -15.13 8.80
N PHE A 430 -5.12 -15.02 9.80
CA PHE A 430 -5.35 -14.33 11.07
C PHE A 430 -4.39 -13.12 11.16
N PRO A 431 -4.82 -11.92 10.74
CA PRO A 431 -4.00 -10.73 10.84
C PRO A 431 -3.70 -10.39 12.31
N THR A 432 -2.44 -10.14 12.63
CA THR A 432 -2.01 -9.67 13.96
C THR A 432 -1.73 -8.16 13.94
N LEU A 433 -1.42 -7.56 15.10
CA LEU A 433 -0.88 -6.20 15.13
C LEU A 433 0.51 -6.17 14.47
N LEU A 434 0.87 -5.01 13.91
CA LEU A 434 2.15 -4.81 13.20
C LEU A 434 3.10 -3.95 14.05
N GLY A 435 4.31 -4.45 14.30
CA GLY A 435 5.41 -3.67 14.90
C GLY A 435 6.15 -2.77 13.89
N GLY A 436 5.38 -1.99 13.13
CA GLY A 436 5.86 -1.24 11.95
C GLY A 436 5.58 -1.98 10.65
N GLY A 437 5.24 -1.23 9.60
CA GLY A 437 4.96 -1.78 8.28
C GLY A 437 5.62 -0.94 7.19
N PHE A 438 5.33 0.37 7.16
CA PHE A 438 5.89 1.33 6.19
C PHE A 438 5.72 0.91 4.72
N GLY A 439 4.85 -0.07 4.43
CA GLY A 439 4.63 -0.71 3.14
C GLY A 439 5.36 -2.06 2.95
N ARG A 440 6.38 -2.38 3.76
CA ARG A 440 7.06 -3.69 3.75
C ARG A 440 6.14 -4.88 3.98
N LYS A 441 5.16 -4.71 4.87
CA LYS A 441 4.22 -5.78 5.25
C LYS A 441 3.06 -5.94 4.25
N ALA A 442 3.09 -5.23 3.12
CA ALA A 442 2.25 -5.54 1.96
C ALA A 442 2.79 -6.74 1.15
N GLU A 443 4.10 -6.98 1.25
CA GLU A 443 4.74 -8.20 0.74
C GLU A 443 4.34 -9.39 1.63
N VAL A 444 4.35 -10.59 1.04
CA VAL A 444 3.81 -11.81 1.67
C VAL A 444 4.82 -12.95 1.77
N ASP A 445 6.09 -12.64 1.53
CA ASP A 445 7.22 -13.55 1.50
C ASP A 445 7.35 -14.38 2.79
N SER A 446 7.30 -13.75 3.97
CA SER A 446 7.40 -14.47 5.24
C SER A 446 6.23 -15.44 5.46
N ALA A 447 5.02 -15.08 5.02
CA ALA A 447 3.83 -15.93 5.14
C ALA A 447 3.94 -17.17 4.24
N VAL A 448 4.38 -16.99 2.99
CA VAL A 448 4.61 -18.08 2.05
C VAL A 448 5.71 -19.02 2.56
N GLN A 449 6.82 -18.46 3.04
CA GLN A 449 7.91 -19.25 3.63
C GLN A 449 7.42 -20.05 4.84
N ALA A 450 6.74 -19.42 5.81
CA ALA A 450 6.24 -20.10 6.99
C ALA A 450 5.29 -21.25 6.63
N ALA A 451 4.39 -21.06 5.65
CA ALA A 451 3.47 -22.08 5.19
C ALA A 451 4.18 -23.29 4.55
N LEU A 452 5.17 -23.04 3.68
CA LEU A 452 5.99 -24.09 3.07
C LEU A 452 6.80 -24.86 4.12
N ILE A 453 7.41 -24.15 5.08
CA ILE A 453 8.17 -24.77 6.17
C ILE A 453 7.26 -25.60 7.07
N ALA A 454 6.05 -25.11 7.40
CA ALA A 454 5.07 -25.86 8.19
C ALA A 454 4.63 -27.16 7.49
N ARG A 455 4.39 -27.11 6.18
CA ARG A 455 4.08 -28.29 5.36
C ARG A 455 5.21 -29.32 5.43
N ASP A 456 6.44 -28.89 5.18
CA ASP A 456 7.59 -29.80 5.07
C ASP A 456 8.06 -30.34 6.43
N ALA A 457 7.89 -29.55 7.49
CA ALA A 457 8.19 -29.96 8.86
C ALA A 457 7.09 -30.83 9.48
N GLY A 458 5.86 -30.81 8.94
CA GLY A 458 4.71 -31.53 9.48
C GLY A 458 4.30 -31.06 10.90
N ARG A 459 4.63 -29.82 11.25
CA ARG A 459 4.35 -29.20 12.56
C ARG A 459 4.02 -27.72 12.37
N PRO A 460 3.26 -27.08 13.27
CA PRO A 460 3.12 -25.63 13.26
C PRO A 460 4.50 -24.96 13.40
N VAL A 461 4.77 -23.90 12.64
CA VAL A 461 6.06 -23.22 12.57
C VAL A 461 5.88 -21.73 12.78
N GLN A 462 6.67 -21.13 13.68
CA GLN A 462 6.90 -19.68 13.70
C GLN A 462 8.22 -19.36 13.01
N LEU A 463 8.13 -18.64 11.89
CA LEU A 463 9.27 -18.07 11.19
C LEU A 463 9.54 -16.66 11.69
N ILE A 464 10.79 -16.35 12.01
CA ILE A 464 11.25 -14.98 12.27
C ILE A 464 12.53 -14.75 11.48
N TRP A 465 12.54 -13.68 10.68
CA TRP A 465 13.73 -13.17 10.03
C TRP A 465 14.58 -12.47 11.08
N HIS A 466 15.87 -12.81 11.16
CA HIS A 466 16.80 -12.08 12.02
C HIS A 466 17.06 -10.69 11.42
N ARG A 467 17.48 -9.71 12.24
CA ARG A 467 17.56 -8.31 11.80
C ARG A 467 18.49 -8.11 10.61
N GLU A 468 19.60 -8.82 10.56
CA GLU A 468 20.55 -8.76 9.46
C GLU A 468 19.91 -9.25 8.15
N GLU A 469 19.14 -10.34 8.21
CA GLU A 469 18.39 -10.83 7.06
C GLU A 469 17.27 -9.89 6.64
N ASP A 470 16.51 -9.36 7.60
CA ASP A 470 15.46 -8.37 7.39
C ASP A 470 15.97 -7.13 6.66
N MET A 471 17.17 -6.65 7.04
CA MET A 471 17.82 -5.53 6.37
C MET A 471 18.45 -5.90 5.03
N ALA A 472 19.04 -7.10 4.90
CA ALA A 472 19.71 -7.55 3.69
C ALA A 472 18.74 -8.00 2.58
N ARG A 473 17.54 -8.44 2.95
CA ARG A 473 16.46 -8.92 2.05
C ARG A 473 15.20 -8.07 2.13
N ASP A 474 15.36 -6.80 2.46
CA ASP A 474 14.25 -5.86 2.37
C ASP A 474 13.80 -5.73 0.90
N MET A 475 12.59 -5.23 0.71
CA MET A 475 12.08 -4.79 -0.58
C MET A 475 12.22 -3.27 -0.59
N TYR A 476 13.38 -2.76 -0.97
CA TYR A 476 13.76 -1.38 -0.67
C TYR A 476 12.91 -0.33 -1.39
N ARG A 477 12.81 0.87 -0.83
CA ARG A 477 12.47 2.06 -1.62
C ARG A 477 13.47 2.18 -2.78
N PRO A 478 13.03 2.44 -4.02
CA PRO A 478 13.95 2.61 -5.14
C PRO A 478 14.94 3.75 -4.91
N PRO A 479 16.20 3.62 -5.40
CA PRO A 479 17.07 4.75 -5.58
C PRO A 479 16.52 5.58 -6.74
N ALA A 480 16.72 6.88 -6.67
CA ALA A 480 16.30 7.77 -7.75
C ALA A 480 17.34 8.86 -7.93
N LYS A 481 17.64 9.17 -9.19
CA LYS A 481 18.36 10.40 -9.58
C LYS A 481 17.42 11.27 -10.40
N ALA A 482 17.43 12.57 -10.15
CA ALA A 482 16.58 13.51 -10.85
C ALA A 482 17.39 14.70 -11.35
N ARG A 483 17.11 15.13 -12.57
CA ARG A 483 17.67 16.33 -13.19
C ARG A 483 16.54 17.29 -13.40
N LEU A 484 16.63 18.44 -12.74
CA LEU A 484 15.65 19.49 -12.84
C LEU A 484 16.26 20.68 -13.56
N ARG A 485 15.49 21.26 -14.48
CA ARG A 485 15.88 22.44 -15.25
C ARG A 485 14.77 23.45 -15.23
N GLY A 486 15.12 24.72 -15.16
CA GLY A 486 14.11 25.77 -15.12
C GLY A 486 14.66 27.13 -15.45
N THR A 487 13.74 28.06 -15.64
CA THR A 487 14.04 29.47 -15.91
C THR A 487 13.23 30.35 -14.98
N VAL A 488 13.79 31.50 -14.63
CA VAL A 488 13.08 32.58 -13.94
C VAL A 488 12.78 33.67 -14.96
N ASN A 489 11.52 34.07 -15.07
CA ASN A 489 11.08 35.11 -16.00
C ASN A 489 11.30 36.53 -15.42
N ALA A 490 11.01 37.56 -16.21
CA ALA A 490 11.19 38.96 -15.81
C ALA A 490 10.34 39.35 -14.57
N ASP A 491 9.20 38.69 -14.35
CA ASP A 491 8.32 38.88 -13.20
C ASP A 491 8.81 38.15 -11.93
N LYS A 492 10.00 37.54 -11.99
CA LYS A 492 10.58 36.72 -10.92
C LYS A 492 9.68 35.55 -10.52
N LYS A 493 9.08 34.89 -11.51
CA LYS A 493 8.32 33.65 -11.40
C LYS A 493 9.00 32.55 -12.24
N ILE A 494 8.61 31.31 -12.02
CA ILE A 494 9.05 30.18 -12.85
C ILE A 494 8.49 30.35 -14.27
N GLY A 495 9.38 30.39 -15.27
CA GLY A 495 9.03 30.41 -16.69
C GLY A 495 8.90 29.00 -17.26
N ALA A 496 9.88 28.15 -16.95
CA ALA A 496 9.90 26.73 -17.31
C ALA A 496 10.33 25.85 -16.14
N PHE A 497 9.83 24.62 -16.10
CA PHE A 497 10.18 23.60 -15.11
C PHE A 497 10.14 22.21 -15.76
N ASP A 498 11.32 21.66 -16.02
CA ASP A 498 11.53 20.34 -16.63
C ASP A 498 12.08 19.40 -15.57
N ILE A 499 11.45 18.24 -15.41
CA ILE A 499 11.80 17.20 -14.44
C ILE A 499 12.09 15.93 -15.23
N LYS A 500 13.29 15.38 -15.07
CA LYS A 500 13.64 14.04 -15.55
C LYS A 500 14.08 13.19 -14.36
N ILE A 501 13.41 12.06 -14.13
CA ILE A 501 13.73 11.12 -13.05
C ILE A 501 14.20 9.80 -13.66
N ALA A 502 15.38 9.33 -13.26
CA ALA A 502 15.87 7.98 -13.54
C ALA A 502 15.68 7.15 -12.27
N ALA A 503 14.88 6.08 -12.35
CA ALA A 503 14.63 5.18 -11.24
C ALA A 503 14.14 3.81 -11.75
N PRO A 504 14.38 2.72 -11.02
CA PRO A 504 13.78 1.43 -11.34
C PRO A 504 12.25 1.39 -11.19
N ASN A 505 11.60 0.50 -11.93
CA ASN A 505 10.14 0.36 -11.91
C ASN A 505 9.64 -0.37 -10.66
N LEU A 506 9.15 0.40 -9.67
CA LEU A 506 8.58 -0.16 -8.45
C LEU A 506 7.33 -1.02 -8.69
N GLY A 507 6.43 -0.54 -9.56
CA GLY A 507 5.15 -1.21 -9.83
C GLY A 507 5.35 -2.60 -10.40
N GLU A 508 6.20 -2.71 -11.43
CA GLU A 508 6.60 -3.98 -12.03
C GLU A 508 7.30 -4.90 -11.03
N SER A 509 8.22 -4.35 -10.22
CA SER A 509 8.92 -5.12 -9.18
C SER A 509 7.94 -5.76 -8.20
N PHE A 510 6.98 -5.00 -7.65
CA PHE A 510 5.97 -5.51 -6.73
C PHE A 510 5.01 -6.50 -7.39
N MET A 511 4.49 -6.16 -8.57
CA MET A 511 3.47 -6.95 -9.27
C MET A 511 4.01 -8.30 -9.75
N SER A 512 5.22 -8.34 -10.28
CA SER A 512 5.87 -9.59 -10.72
C SER A 512 6.03 -10.61 -9.59
N ARG A 513 6.18 -10.18 -8.34
CA ARG A 513 6.29 -11.06 -7.16
C ARG A 513 4.94 -11.44 -6.55
N ASN A 514 4.02 -10.48 -6.45
CA ASN A 514 2.78 -10.64 -5.68
C ASN A 514 1.56 -10.93 -6.53
N ILE A 515 1.53 -10.49 -7.79
CA ILE A 515 0.41 -10.72 -8.73
C ILE A 515 0.96 -10.96 -10.15
N PRO A 516 1.69 -12.06 -10.40
CA PRO A 516 2.39 -12.28 -11.68
C PRO A 516 1.47 -12.24 -12.90
N ALA A 517 0.22 -12.68 -12.75
CA ALA A 517 -0.79 -12.66 -13.80
C ALA A 517 -1.13 -11.24 -14.32
N LEU A 518 -0.80 -10.19 -13.56
CA LEU A 518 -1.05 -8.78 -13.89
C LEU A 518 0.26 -7.97 -14.05
N ALA A 519 1.41 -8.63 -14.14
CA ALA A 519 2.71 -7.95 -14.13
C ALA A 519 3.16 -7.33 -15.47
N SER A 520 2.44 -7.57 -16.58
CA SER A 520 2.90 -7.16 -17.91
C SER A 520 2.91 -5.64 -18.09
N GLY A 521 4.11 -5.05 -18.24
CA GLY A 521 4.33 -3.66 -18.64
C GLY A 521 3.92 -2.63 -17.59
N GLY A 522 4.18 -2.93 -16.31
CA GLY A 522 3.78 -2.09 -15.17
C GLY A 522 4.11 -0.62 -15.39
N ASP A 523 3.10 0.24 -15.22
CA ASP A 523 3.26 1.68 -15.35
C ASP A 523 4.18 2.21 -14.23
N SER A 524 5.25 2.91 -14.60
CA SER A 524 6.18 3.56 -13.68
C SER A 524 5.67 4.88 -13.13
N ALA A 525 4.39 5.24 -13.34
CA ALA A 525 3.74 6.44 -12.80
C ALA A 525 3.99 6.68 -11.30
N ALA A 526 4.08 5.61 -10.50
CA ALA A 526 4.41 5.69 -9.06
C ALA A 526 5.75 6.40 -8.79
N MET A 527 6.68 6.43 -9.77
CA MET A 527 7.99 7.07 -9.68
C MET A 527 7.94 8.60 -9.86
N LEU A 528 6.80 9.12 -10.30
CA LEU A 528 6.57 10.55 -10.53
C LEU A 528 5.47 11.12 -9.62
N GLU A 529 4.96 10.33 -8.67
CA GLU A 529 4.00 10.82 -7.68
C GLU A 529 4.54 12.06 -6.97
N GLY A 530 3.76 13.13 -6.96
CA GLY A 530 4.16 14.43 -6.41
C GLY A 530 4.99 15.31 -7.34
N ALA A 531 5.51 14.80 -8.46
CA ALA A 531 6.26 15.59 -9.44
C ALA A 531 5.40 16.06 -10.62
N THR A 532 4.33 15.35 -10.98
CA THR A 532 3.52 15.66 -12.18
C THR A 532 2.56 16.84 -12.02
N LYS A 533 2.28 17.27 -10.80
CA LYS A 533 1.37 18.37 -10.47
C LYS A 533 1.92 19.19 -9.31
N LEU A 534 2.63 20.26 -9.65
CA LEU A 534 3.15 21.22 -8.67
C LEU A 534 2.05 22.20 -8.23
N PRO A 535 2.12 22.75 -7.00
CA PRO A 535 1.17 23.76 -6.53
C PRO A 535 1.38 25.15 -7.16
N TYR A 536 2.34 25.27 -8.08
CA TYR A 536 2.77 26.52 -8.71
C TYR A 536 2.22 26.64 -10.14
N ALA A 537 1.85 27.87 -10.51
CA ALA A 537 1.50 28.24 -11.86
C ALA A 537 2.75 28.27 -12.75
N VAL A 538 3.07 27.13 -13.36
CA VAL A 538 4.17 26.99 -14.32
C VAL A 538 3.63 27.06 -15.76
N PRO A 539 4.12 27.99 -16.61
CA PRO A 539 3.70 28.10 -18.00
C PRO A 539 4.18 26.94 -18.88
N ALA A 540 5.48 26.62 -18.81
CA ALA A 540 6.11 25.53 -19.56
C ALA A 540 6.60 24.45 -18.58
N PHE A 541 6.01 23.26 -18.66
CA PHE A 541 6.24 22.19 -17.70
C PHE A 541 6.39 20.84 -18.42
N ARG A 542 7.34 20.03 -17.97
CA ARG A 542 7.48 18.63 -18.39
C ARG A 542 7.94 17.79 -17.22
N ALA A 543 7.35 16.62 -17.06
CA ALA A 543 7.82 15.59 -16.14
C ALA A 543 7.94 14.26 -16.89
N ALA A 544 9.15 13.72 -16.90
CA ALA A 544 9.52 12.50 -17.59
C ALA A 544 10.24 11.53 -16.65
N HIS A 545 10.09 10.24 -16.92
CA HIS A 545 10.77 9.17 -16.20
C HIS A 545 11.50 8.23 -17.16
N VAL A 546 12.63 7.72 -16.71
CA VAL A 546 13.42 6.69 -17.39
C VAL A 546 13.49 5.48 -16.48
N ASP A 547 12.96 4.36 -16.96
CA ASP A 547 13.09 3.07 -16.30
C ASP A 547 14.55 2.60 -16.31
N VAL A 548 15.09 2.31 -15.13
CA VAL A 548 16.44 1.75 -14.97
C VAL A 548 16.33 0.38 -14.28
N PRO A 549 16.46 -0.74 -15.00
CA PRO A 549 16.37 -2.07 -14.40
C PRO A 549 17.36 -2.27 -13.26
N THR A 550 16.96 -3.06 -12.25
CA THR A 550 17.83 -3.41 -11.11
C THR A 550 17.58 -4.85 -10.65
N PRO A 551 18.64 -5.60 -10.27
CA PRO A 551 18.48 -6.95 -9.70
C PRO A 551 18.04 -6.93 -8.23
N VAL A 552 17.94 -5.75 -7.61
CA VAL A 552 17.51 -5.56 -6.22
C VAL A 552 15.99 -5.42 -6.15
N PRO A 553 15.26 -6.28 -5.40
CA PRO A 553 13.82 -6.16 -5.24
C PRO A 553 13.39 -4.83 -4.58
N LEU A 554 12.28 -4.28 -5.05
CA LEU A 554 11.76 -2.97 -4.63
C LEU A 554 10.39 -3.11 -4.00
N GLY A 555 10.14 -2.39 -2.91
CA GLY A 555 8.87 -2.39 -2.19
C GLY A 555 8.31 -0.98 -2.04
N TYR A 556 6.99 -0.89 -1.90
CA TYR A 556 6.35 0.37 -1.57
C TYR A 556 6.82 0.82 -0.20
N TRP A 557 7.55 1.93 -0.15
CA TRP A 557 7.97 2.56 1.09
C TRP A 557 7.07 3.75 1.41
N ARG A 558 6.94 4.14 2.67
CA ARG A 558 5.99 5.18 3.11
C ARG A 558 6.11 6.46 2.27
N SER A 559 4.99 6.92 1.71
CA SER A 559 4.90 8.07 0.77
C SER A 559 5.32 7.77 -0.68
N VAL A 560 5.78 6.56 -1.00
CA VAL A 560 6.10 6.08 -2.36
C VAL A 560 6.95 7.12 -3.12
N GLY A 561 6.49 7.65 -4.26
CA GLY A 561 7.23 8.65 -5.03
C GLY A 561 7.29 10.02 -4.34
N HIS A 562 6.22 10.40 -3.63
CA HIS A 562 6.17 11.67 -2.88
C HIS A 562 7.33 11.81 -1.87
N SER A 563 7.94 10.71 -1.42
CA SER A 563 9.05 10.73 -0.47
C SER A 563 10.31 11.44 -0.99
N TYR A 564 10.64 11.30 -2.28
CA TYR A 564 11.83 11.92 -2.88
C TYR A 564 11.47 13.04 -3.86
N THR A 565 10.31 12.97 -4.53
CA THR A 565 9.90 14.02 -5.47
C THR A 565 9.62 15.35 -4.76
N ALA A 566 9.10 15.32 -3.52
CA ALA A 566 8.95 16.51 -2.69
C ALA A 566 10.30 17.19 -2.46
N PHE A 567 11.31 16.40 -2.07
CA PHE A 567 12.68 16.89 -1.85
C PHE A 567 13.26 17.48 -3.14
N PHE A 568 13.17 16.77 -4.27
CA PHE A 568 13.70 17.25 -5.55
C PHE A 568 13.02 18.54 -6.01
N CYS A 569 11.68 18.56 -6.05
CA CYS A 569 10.93 19.69 -6.58
C CYS A 569 11.05 20.92 -5.68
N GLU A 570 10.88 20.78 -4.37
CA GLU A 570 10.90 21.93 -3.45
C GLU A 570 12.31 22.48 -3.26
N SER A 571 13.35 21.65 -3.32
CA SER A 571 14.74 22.14 -3.32
C SER A 571 15.04 22.94 -4.58
N PHE A 572 14.58 22.48 -5.75
CA PHE A 572 14.78 23.20 -7.00
C PHE A 572 13.99 24.52 -7.05
N VAL A 573 12.81 24.57 -6.42
CA VAL A 573 12.07 25.83 -6.24
C VAL A 573 12.87 26.83 -5.41
N ASP A 574 13.60 26.39 -4.38
CA ASP A 574 14.51 27.25 -3.60
C ASP A 574 15.70 27.74 -4.44
N GLU A 575 16.27 26.90 -5.31
CA GLU A 575 17.33 27.33 -6.22
C GLU A 575 16.85 28.40 -7.20
N LEU A 576 15.62 28.25 -7.73
CA LEU A 576 14.99 29.26 -8.57
C LEU A 576 14.67 30.54 -7.80
N ALA A 577 14.23 30.44 -6.54
CA ALA A 577 14.02 31.59 -5.67
C ALA A 577 15.32 32.37 -5.43
N HIS A 578 16.41 31.64 -5.14
CA HIS A 578 17.75 32.22 -4.98
C HIS A 578 18.22 32.90 -6.27
N ALA A 579 18.07 32.25 -7.42
CA ALA A 579 18.41 32.83 -8.73
C ALA A 579 17.58 34.08 -9.06
N ALA A 580 16.33 34.14 -8.59
CA ALA A 580 15.45 35.31 -8.72
C ALA A 580 15.79 36.45 -7.73
N GLY A 581 16.58 36.16 -6.70
CA GLY A 581 16.82 37.06 -5.56
C GLY A 581 15.52 37.41 -4.84
N ILE A 582 14.64 36.42 -4.63
CA ILE A 582 13.37 36.55 -3.90
C ILE A 582 13.40 35.59 -2.70
N ASP A 583 12.81 36.03 -1.59
CA ASP A 583 12.57 35.19 -0.42
C ASP A 583 11.77 33.92 -0.81
N PRO A 584 12.18 32.71 -0.40
CA PRO A 584 11.57 31.45 -0.86
C PRO A 584 10.10 31.28 -0.48
N PHE A 585 9.63 31.89 0.62
CA PHE A 585 8.20 31.90 0.96
C PHE A 585 7.42 32.78 -0.02
N GLU A 586 7.90 34.00 -0.25
CA GLU A 586 7.29 34.94 -1.19
C GLU A 586 7.33 34.43 -2.64
N PHE A 587 8.43 33.78 -3.04
CA PHE A 587 8.60 33.20 -4.37
C PHE A 587 7.50 32.17 -4.67
N ARG A 588 7.27 31.24 -3.74
CA ARG A 588 6.20 30.23 -3.83
C ARG A 588 4.83 30.89 -3.93
N LEU A 589 4.54 31.84 -3.05
CA LEU A 589 3.21 32.47 -2.96
C LEU A 589 2.83 33.21 -4.25
N ARG A 590 3.79 33.87 -4.91
CA ARG A 590 3.59 34.57 -6.21
C ARG A 590 3.09 33.68 -7.35
N MET A 591 3.23 32.37 -7.21
CA MET A 591 2.86 31.37 -8.21
C MET A 591 1.68 30.51 -7.77
N MET A 592 1.18 30.68 -6.55
CA MET A 592 -0.01 29.98 -6.08
C MET A 592 -1.27 30.78 -6.42
N GLN A 593 -2.40 30.08 -6.53
CA GLN A 593 -3.70 30.73 -6.63
C GLN A 593 -4.08 31.37 -5.29
N ASP A 594 -4.49 32.63 -5.29
CA ASP A 594 -4.97 33.31 -4.09
C ASP A 594 -6.14 32.56 -3.45
N GLY A 595 -6.04 32.33 -2.14
CA GLY A 595 -7.03 31.59 -1.34
C GLY A 595 -7.05 30.07 -1.57
N SER A 596 -6.08 29.50 -2.31
CA SER A 596 -5.95 28.04 -2.38
C SER A 596 -5.56 27.45 -1.02
N ARG A 597 -5.93 26.18 -0.79
CA ARG A 597 -5.55 25.45 0.44
C ARG A 597 -4.02 25.41 0.59
N GLU A 598 -3.29 25.22 -0.50
CA GLU A 598 -1.84 25.22 -0.54
C GLU A 598 -1.24 26.56 -0.08
N ALA A 599 -1.78 27.67 -0.57
CA ALA A 599 -1.34 29.01 -0.16
C ALA A 599 -1.64 29.28 1.33
N GLU A 600 -2.82 28.90 1.82
CA GLU A 600 -3.21 29.12 3.22
C GLU A 600 -2.38 28.27 4.20
N VAL A 601 -2.08 27.01 3.85
CA VAL A 601 -1.19 26.15 4.63
C VAL A 601 0.23 26.72 4.68
N LEU A 602 0.77 27.16 3.54
CA LEU A 602 2.10 27.77 3.46
C LEU A 602 2.19 29.06 4.30
N LYS A 603 1.21 29.98 4.16
CA LYS A 603 1.13 31.21 4.97
C LYS A 603 1.03 30.92 6.46
N THR A 604 0.23 29.91 6.82
CA THR A 604 0.06 29.53 8.23
C THR A 604 1.37 28.97 8.80
N ALA A 605 2.08 28.12 8.06
CA ALA A 605 3.39 27.61 8.48
C ALA A 605 4.40 28.74 8.66
N ALA A 606 4.51 29.63 7.69
CA ALA A 606 5.40 30.80 7.75
C ALA A 606 5.08 31.69 8.96
N SER A 607 3.80 32.02 9.17
CA SER A 607 3.36 32.86 10.29
C SER A 607 3.63 32.21 11.64
N ARG A 608 3.33 30.92 11.81
CA ARG A 608 3.55 30.17 13.05
C ARG A 608 5.03 30.02 13.39
N ALA A 609 5.88 29.87 12.38
CA ALA A 609 7.32 29.77 12.56
C ALA A 609 7.97 31.14 12.82
N GLY A 610 7.32 32.24 12.46
CA GLY A 610 7.97 33.55 12.36
C GLY A 610 9.01 33.55 11.23
N PHE A 611 8.65 32.99 10.08
CA PHE A 611 9.57 32.77 8.98
C PHE A 611 10.18 34.09 8.47
N SER A 612 11.49 34.04 8.25
CA SER A 612 12.29 35.06 7.58
C SER A 612 13.45 34.36 6.92
N ALA A 613 13.71 34.64 5.63
CA ALA A 613 14.91 34.17 4.97
C ALA A 613 16.19 34.90 5.40
N VAL A 614 16.08 35.93 6.26
CA VAL A 614 17.25 36.53 6.90
C VAL A 614 17.80 35.54 7.91
N SER A 615 18.94 34.96 7.57
CA SER A 615 19.72 34.09 8.45
C SER A 615 20.48 34.91 9.48
N GLU A 616 20.43 34.46 10.73
CA GLU A 616 21.40 34.89 11.75
C GLU A 616 22.72 34.12 11.52
N ASP A 617 23.81 34.50 12.19
CA ASP A 617 25.08 33.78 12.07
C ASP A 617 24.85 32.29 12.33
N HIS A 618 25.16 31.47 11.32
CA HIS A 618 24.98 30.03 11.32
C HIS A 618 23.54 29.52 11.45
N VAL A 619 22.50 30.35 11.45
CA VAL A 619 21.10 29.89 11.56
C VAL A 619 20.33 30.15 10.27
N GLY A 620 19.87 29.09 9.60
CA GLY A 620 19.07 29.15 8.39
C GLY A 620 17.64 28.65 8.60
N ARG A 621 16.71 29.14 7.78
CA ARG A 621 15.31 28.68 7.76
C ARG A 621 14.91 28.28 6.35
N GLY A 622 14.49 27.03 6.18
CA GLY A 622 13.88 26.52 4.94
C GLY A 622 12.36 26.43 5.08
N ILE A 623 11.64 26.56 3.96
CA ILE A 623 10.19 26.39 3.91
C ILE A 623 9.79 25.62 2.65
N ALA A 624 8.89 24.65 2.80
CA ALA A 624 8.38 23.85 1.70
C ALA A 624 6.89 23.56 1.88
N VAL A 625 6.20 23.29 0.78
CA VAL A 625 4.79 22.84 0.79
C VAL A 625 4.58 21.72 -0.22
N HIS A 626 3.94 20.65 0.23
CA HIS A 626 3.70 19.47 -0.61
C HIS A 626 2.30 18.90 -0.38
N LYS A 627 1.70 18.41 -1.45
CA LYS A 627 0.42 17.71 -1.41
C LYS A 627 0.64 16.23 -1.64
N SER A 628 0.11 15.41 -0.75
CA SER A 628 0.19 13.95 -0.85
C SER A 628 -1.11 13.33 -0.34
N PHE A 629 -1.67 12.41 -1.12
CA PHE A 629 -2.91 11.69 -0.82
C PHE A 629 -4.08 12.60 -0.36
N GLY A 630 -4.24 13.77 -0.99
CA GLY A 630 -5.32 14.73 -0.69
C GLY A 630 -5.08 15.66 0.50
N SER A 631 -4.06 15.37 1.33
CA SER A 631 -3.59 16.26 2.40
C SER A 631 -2.50 17.20 1.90
N ILE A 632 -2.45 18.40 2.46
CA ILE A 632 -1.44 19.41 2.14
C ILE A 632 -0.66 19.70 3.41
N VAL A 633 0.67 19.64 3.32
CA VAL A 633 1.57 19.90 4.44
C VAL A 633 2.54 21.00 4.03
N ALA A 634 2.74 21.98 4.90
CA ALA A 634 3.87 22.89 4.83
C ALA A 634 4.73 22.78 6.08
N GLU A 635 6.03 22.80 5.89
CA GLU A 635 7.00 22.76 6.99
C GLU A 635 7.96 23.93 6.89
N VAL A 636 8.27 24.51 8.05
CA VAL A 636 9.40 25.42 8.22
C VAL A 636 10.41 24.73 9.12
N VAL A 637 11.64 24.57 8.62
CA VAL A 637 12.75 23.97 9.37
C VAL A 637 13.77 25.06 9.68
N GLU A 638 14.06 25.24 10.96
CA GLU A 638 15.13 26.09 11.46
C GLU A 638 16.33 25.21 11.82
N VAL A 639 17.47 25.48 11.18
CA VAL A 639 18.72 24.75 11.38
C VAL A 639 19.81 25.69 11.84
N GLU A 640 20.64 25.23 12.77
CA GLU A 640 21.95 25.81 13.04
C GLU A 640 23.02 24.98 12.32
N ALA A 641 23.80 25.64 11.47
CA ALA A 641 24.86 25.05 10.67
C ALA A 641 26.15 25.88 10.76
N PRO A 642 26.99 25.67 11.80
CA PRO A 642 28.29 26.34 11.91
C PRO A 642 29.25 25.94 10.77
N SER A 643 29.08 24.72 10.25
CA SER A 643 29.74 24.20 9.05
C SER A 643 28.80 23.22 8.31
N ILE A 644 29.18 22.80 7.10
CA ILE A 644 28.41 21.80 6.34
C ILE A 644 28.35 20.43 7.02
N GLU A 645 29.32 20.12 7.89
CA GLU A 645 29.39 18.85 8.63
C GLU A 645 28.64 18.91 9.96
N GLN A 646 28.31 20.10 10.44
CA GLN A 646 27.67 20.31 11.75
C GLN A 646 26.31 20.98 11.53
N VAL A 647 25.27 20.19 11.29
CA VAL A 647 23.90 20.68 11.13
C VAL A 647 23.03 20.17 12.27
N THR A 648 22.41 21.09 13.01
CA THR A 648 21.46 20.77 14.09
C THR A 648 20.10 21.36 13.76
N VAL A 649 19.07 20.50 13.72
CA VAL A 649 17.67 20.95 13.60
C VAL A 649 17.24 21.54 14.95
N LYS A 650 16.95 22.85 14.97
CA LYS A 650 16.51 23.56 16.18
C LYS A 650 15.00 23.42 16.38
N ARG A 651 14.25 23.59 15.30
CA ARG A 651 12.78 23.60 15.33
C ARG A 651 12.21 23.22 13.98
N VAL A 652 11.16 22.41 14.00
CA VAL A 652 10.32 22.15 12.84
C VAL A 652 8.91 22.62 13.17
N THR A 653 8.36 23.49 12.33
CA THR A 653 6.96 23.91 12.41
C THR A 653 6.20 23.24 11.28
N CYS A 654 5.36 22.25 11.61
CA CYS A 654 4.52 21.54 10.64
C CYS A 654 3.09 22.09 10.69
N VAL A 655 2.53 22.42 9.53
CA VAL A 655 1.11 22.73 9.36
C VAL A 655 0.53 21.79 8.33
N ILE A 656 -0.61 21.19 8.66
CA ILE A 656 -1.32 20.26 7.80
C ILE A 656 -2.77 20.71 7.61
N ASP A 657 -3.23 20.66 6.37
CA ASP A 657 -4.64 20.63 6.02
C ASP A 657 -4.98 19.23 5.49
N CYS A 658 -5.58 18.41 6.35
CA CYS A 658 -6.08 17.07 6.03
C CYS A 658 -7.57 17.05 5.67
N GLY A 659 -8.20 18.23 5.53
CA GLY A 659 -9.63 18.36 5.31
C GLY A 659 -10.44 18.01 6.56
N ARG A 660 -11.31 16.99 6.46
CA ARG A 660 -12.20 16.60 7.55
C ARG A 660 -11.46 15.70 8.54
N ILE A 661 -11.51 16.06 9.81
CA ILE A 661 -10.90 15.31 10.92
C ILE A 661 -11.92 14.31 11.45
N VAL A 662 -11.48 13.06 11.65
CA VAL A 662 -12.21 12.02 12.38
C VAL A 662 -11.81 12.07 13.83
#